data_AF-A0A267DDX0-F1
#
_entry.id   AF-A0A267DDX0-F1
#
_cell.length_a   1.000
_cell.length_b   1.000
_cell.length_c   1.000
_cell.angle_alpha   90.00
_cell.angle_beta   90.00
_cell.angle_gamma   90.00
#
_symmetry.space_group_name_H-M   'P 1'
#
loop_
_entity.id
_entity.type
_entity.pdbx_description
1 polymer ?
#
loop_
_entity_poly.entity_id
_entity_poly.type
_entity_poly.pdbx_seq_one_letter_code
_entity_poly.pdbx_strand_id
1 'polypeptide(L)'
;MARRGTSALKKSRDAKKKRQQESAVEREERLAGLRQQKNERTAMETDAQREERLAGLRQQKAERTAMETDAQREERLAGHRQQEAERRATETDAQREERLTRLRQENAERRATETDAQREERRSGDRTRAEKRRASETEEQRRARVEAEQIRRRGVSAGRFDSSELATPSVVPFDALRIIRIPGDGNCFFYAVCDQLQGTPLETDAASLRHELTSRVVQIMPELIEQGFVLPENADFIVDSSFSEGTYVPDEVVPLLSRCFNVDLVIYQENGTVLQYCMSPLQPPIAIVRILLRHEHYESLRFANPIPVSEPIVDAEEPRLTQQSACHFGARPAQERPERIIRPEAPAHNCGPMDRACDQCGALLWCSETRNFCCAKGKVKLPSRTVPQVLADLYLGRHRMSAEFLTNIRSYNSALHLTSLGAKLRLVPGWCPSFIISGQLHHNTAPLFAEDSAEPHGWQVYFNDRELESRQSLSQKVKPELLELLQTLLHECNGYVRSLRAVAHRISQDPELGDARIVIHPDRRPSGEHIRRYNLPTANEVGILIVEDNENTPASRDVVIQLRGGGSQRISETHRSYDPLEYVLLFPNGEDGWHPELLMSNGKKLTPMKYYASEIMVRAGQFSVLHYGRRLFQQYLVDMCAKIEAERLLYLRTHQQDLRSETYSGLWDALFAADGRSTDRDPSDIGKPAHVLLSSSFVGGPRYLMERLQDAMTYVHKFGKPDLFVTATCNPKWPEISAQLLPGQRAEDRPDIVSRVFEMKSKALLAQLTKRYGKEAAHVCSLEYQKRGLPHVHFLLWLMSGQRVTPDRYDDIVSAEIPDPEQQPVLYELVKTHMIHGPCGKENPACPCMENGECSKGFPKEFQQVTLTSDTGYPLYRRLSPEMGGFTVDKLFKGRSIRMDNRWVVPYSPDLLLQFACHLNVEVCATVKSVKYVIKYLLKGGDMATFKVDANRNSTEPREQAVGDQQPTQTTGNKPRDEIKEYLSARYIGPMEAVNTILGFEVHNRFPAVIRLCVHKSEEQLVYFNEGTARAKARTPKDSTLTAFFKLCRIDEFAGSLLYTEVPSYFVWLSSEREWRRAKQGVRVDGHPGVVRNKNVARMYTVSPRAGDLFYVRMLLLNVRDRLASRRCRPWTALCIRAPRLLAWPLACCSEMITGGGV
;
A
#
# COMPACT_ATOMS: atom_id res chain seq x y z
N MET A 1 46.56 31.76 75.86
CA MET A 1 46.82 31.13 74.54
C MET A 1 46.88 32.15 73.37
N ALA A 2 47.36 33.38 73.60
CA ALA A 2 47.45 34.43 72.57
C ALA A 2 48.89 34.84 72.15
N ARG A 3 49.94 34.24 72.74
CA ARG A 3 51.36 34.58 72.43
C ARG A 3 52.07 33.64 71.43
N ARG A 4 51.48 32.51 71.02
CA ARG A 4 52.05 31.64 69.97
C ARG A 4 51.63 32.03 68.54
N GLY A 5 50.52 32.77 68.38
CA GLY A 5 49.94 33.11 67.07
C GLY A 5 50.71 34.19 66.29
N THR A 6 51.34 35.16 66.97
CA THR A 6 52.08 36.25 66.31
C THR A 6 53.45 35.82 65.76
N SER A 7 54.08 34.81 66.37
CA SER A 7 55.38 34.26 65.94
C SER A 7 55.25 33.47 64.62
N ALA A 8 54.18 32.68 64.47
CA ALA A 8 53.93 31.88 63.26
C ALA A 8 53.59 32.76 62.05
N LEU A 9 52.81 33.82 62.26
CA LEU A 9 52.45 34.79 61.22
C LEU A 9 53.67 35.54 60.68
N LYS A 10 54.62 35.93 61.53
CA LYS A 10 55.87 36.57 61.10
C LYS A 10 56.75 35.61 60.29
N LYS A 11 56.95 34.38 60.75
CA LYS A 11 57.70 33.33 60.02
C LYS A 11 57.07 33.02 58.65
N SER A 12 55.74 32.98 58.56
CA SER A 12 55.04 32.76 57.28
C SER A 12 55.22 33.93 56.32
N ARG A 13 55.29 35.17 56.82
CA ARG A 13 55.49 36.37 55.98
C ARG A 13 56.91 36.45 55.43
N ASP A 14 57.90 36.11 56.25
CA ASP A 14 59.31 36.12 55.86
C ASP A 14 59.63 34.99 54.87
N ALA A 15 59.06 33.79 55.07
CA ALA A 15 59.16 32.70 54.10
C ALA A 15 58.53 33.05 52.74
N LYS A 16 57.46 33.84 52.73
CA LYS A 16 56.78 34.28 51.50
C LYS A 16 57.62 35.29 50.73
N LYS A 17 58.30 36.22 51.43
CA LYS A 17 59.27 37.15 50.81
C LYS A 17 60.48 36.42 50.25
N LYS A 18 61.03 35.43 50.98
CA LYS A 18 62.17 34.63 50.51
C LYS A 18 61.83 33.87 49.22
N ARG A 19 60.63 33.30 49.12
CA ARG A 19 60.12 32.62 47.91
C ARG A 19 59.89 33.56 46.72
N GLN A 20 59.68 34.86 46.93
CA GLN A 20 59.54 35.84 45.84
C GLN A 20 60.89 36.22 45.22
N GLN A 21 61.99 35.95 45.91
CA GLN A 21 63.34 36.25 45.48
C GLN A 21 64.11 34.99 45.04
N GLU A 22 63.47 33.81 45.06
CA GLU A 22 64.04 32.54 44.56
C GLU A 22 64.13 32.56 43.03
N SER A 23 65.28 32.13 42.49
CA SER A 23 65.43 31.84 41.07
C SER A 23 64.60 30.61 40.66
N ALA A 24 64.37 30.42 39.36
CA ALA A 24 63.59 29.28 38.86
C ALA A 24 64.19 27.92 39.28
N VAL A 25 65.53 27.83 39.29
CA VAL A 25 66.27 26.61 39.68
C VAL A 25 66.11 26.33 41.18
N GLU A 26 66.32 27.33 42.03
CA GLU A 26 66.15 27.18 43.50
C GLU A 26 64.70 26.84 43.88
N ARG A 27 63.73 27.39 43.14
CA ARG A 27 62.32 27.06 43.32
C ARG A 27 62.04 25.59 42.96
N GLU A 28 62.64 25.09 41.89
CA GLU A 28 62.43 23.71 41.44
C GLU A 28 63.10 22.70 42.39
N GLU A 29 64.31 22.97 42.86
CA GLU A 29 64.98 22.15 43.89
C GLU A 29 64.17 22.07 45.19
N ARG A 30 63.63 23.22 45.66
CA ARG A 30 62.78 23.22 46.86
C ARG A 30 61.49 22.43 46.65
N LEU A 31 60.88 22.53 45.46
CA LEU A 31 59.66 21.77 45.15
C LEU A 31 59.96 20.27 44.98
N ALA A 32 61.11 19.90 44.42
CA ALA A 32 61.57 18.53 44.32
C ALA A 32 61.79 17.91 45.71
N GLY A 33 62.46 18.62 46.62
CA GLY A 33 62.63 18.16 48.01
C GLY A 33 61.30 18.00 48.77
N LEU A 34 60.34 18.89 48.54
CA LEU A 34 59.00 18.76 49.12
C LEU A 34 58.20 17.59 48.54
N ARG A 35 58.36 17.29 47.24
CA ARG A 35 57.76 16.11 46.60
C ARG A 35 58.36 14.83 47.16
N GLN A 36 59.68 14.78 47.35
CA GLN A 36 60.36 13.64 47.95
C GLN A 36 59.89 13.39 49.39
N GLN A 37 59.88 14.41 50.25
CA GLN A 37 59.35 14.29 51.61
C GLN A 37 57.87 13.91 51.68
N LYS A 38 57.08 14.30 50.68
CA LYS A 38 55.68 13.90 50.60
C LYS A 38 55.57 12.43 50.22
N ASN A 39 56.33 12.01 49.21
CA ASN A 39 56.35 10.62 48.73
C ASN A 39 56.80 9.65 49.83
N GLU A 40 57.87 9.97 50.56
CA GLU A 40 58.35 9.17 51.69
C GLU A 40 57.27 9.02 52.77
N ARG A 41 56.56 10.10 53.09
CA ARG A 41 55.48 10.09 54.08
C ARG A 41 54.28 9.26 53.63
N THR A 42 53.88 9.37 52.36
CA THR A 42 52.80 8.54 51.79
C THR A 42 53.20 7.09 51.58
N ALA A 43 54.48 6.78 51.42
CA ALA A 43 54.98 5.40 51.32
C ALA A 43 54.93 4.67 52.66
N MET A 44 54.95 5.41 53.77
CA MET A 44 54.81 4.87 55.13
C MET A 44 53.37 4.88 55.66
N GLU A 45 52.38 5.30 54.86
CA GLU A 45 50.97 5.26 55.26
C GLU A 45 50.42 3.83 55.24
N THR A 46 49.68 3.45 56.28
CA THR A 46 48.84 2.23 56.24
C THR A 46 47.64 2.44 55.32
N ASP A 47 47.04 1.36 54.81
CA ASP A 47 45.89 1.45 53.90
C ASP A 47 44.71 2.23 54.50
N ALA A 48 44.46 2.08 55.81
CA ALA A 48 43.43 2.84 56.52
C ALA A 48 43.73 4.36 56.57
N GLN A 49 44.98 4.74 56.88
CA GLN A 49 45.40 6.15 56.88
C GLN A 49 45.37 6.75 55.47
N ARG A 50 45.73 5.95 54.46
CA ARG A 50 45.65 6.33 53.05
C ARG A 50 44.20 6.56 52.65
N GLU A 51 43.29 5.68 53.05
CA GLU A 51 41.86 5.80 52.72
C GLU A 51 41.22 7.00 53.42
N GLU A 52 41.54 7.26 54.68
CA GLU A 52 41.08 8.44 55.42
C GLU A 52 41.58 9.75 54.78
N ARG A 53 42.86 9.83 54.41
CA ARG A 53 43.41 10.99 53.70
C ARG A 53 42.74 11.20 52.35
N LEU A 54 42.50 10.12 51.60
CA LEU A 54 41.82 10.20 50.31
C LEU A 54 40.34 10.57 50.47
N ALA A 55 39.66 10.09 51.50
CA ALA A 55 38.30 10.47 51.83
C ALA A 55 38.19 11.97 52.17
N GLY A 56 39.09 12.49 53.02
CA GLY A 56 39.15 13.92 53.33
C GLY A 56 39.43 14.79 52.09
N LEU A 57 40.31 14.34 51.19
CA LEU A 57 40.58 15.03 49.92
C LEU A 57 39.37 15.00 48.96
N ARG A 58 38.64 13.87 48.91
CA ARG A 58 37.39 13.76 48.14
C ARG A 58 36.33 14.73 48.69
N GLN A 59 36.19 14.81 50.01
CA GLN A 59 35.25 15.72 50.66
C GLN A 59 35.60 17.20 50.38
N GLN A 60 36.85 17.61 50.59
CA GLN A 60 37.26 18.99 50.28
C GLN A 60 37.10 19.34 48.80
N LYS A 61 37.33 18.37 47.89
CA LYS A 61 37.09 18.58 46.47
C LYS A 61 35.59 18.73 46.18
N ALA A 62 34.74 17.90 46.80
CA ALA A 62 33.30 17.99 46.65
C ALA A 62 32.76 19.35 47.15
N GLU A 63 33.18 19.79 48.34
CA GLU A 63 32.79 21.09 48.90
C GLU A 63 33.22 22.26 48.02
N ARG A 64 34.46 22.25 47.50
CA ARG A 64 34.92 23.28 46.55
C ARG A 64 34.12 23.25 45.25
N THR A 65 33.79 22.07 44.73
CA THR A 65 33.02 21.94 43.48
C THR A 65 31.56 22.37 43.66
N ALA A 66 31.01 22.21 44.88
CA ALA A 66 29.66 22.65 45.21
C ALA A 66 29.53 24.18 45.33
N MET A 67 30.64 24.87 45.61
CA MET A 67 30.72 26.34 45.68
C MET A 67 31.14 27.00 44.36
N GLU A 68 31.39 26.24 43.29
CA GLU A 68 31.73 26.79 41.97
C GLU A 68 30.49 27.43 41.33
N THR A 69 30.64 28.63 40.77
CA THR A 69 29.64 29.18 39.84
C THR A 69 29.66 28.42 38.52
N ASP A 70 28.57 28.46 37.75
CA ASP A 70 28.50 27.76 36.46
C ASP A 70 29.62 28.17 35.50
N ALA A 71 30.04 29.44 35.51
CA ALA A 71 31.18 29.94 34.74
C ALA A 71 32.51 29.32 35.19
N GLN A 72 32.77 29.26 36.50
CA GLN A 72 33.98 28.64 37.06
C GLN A 72 34.03 27.13 36.79
N ARG A 73 32.86 26.48 36.85
CA ARG A 73 32.70 25.06 36.52
C ARG A 73 33.01 24.81 35.05
N GLU A 74 32.50 25.65 34.16
CA GLU A 74 32.73 25.52 32.72
C GLU A 74 34.20 25.76 32.35
N GLU A 75 34.84 26.77 32.96
CA GLU A 75 36.27 27.05 32.79
C GLU A 75 37.15 25.88 33.26
N ARG A 76 36.87 25.31 34.44
CA ARG A 76 37.60 24.14 34.94
C ARG A 76 37.40 22.92 34.04
N LEU A 77 36.18 22.68 33.54
CA LEU A 77 35.89 21.59 32.61
C LEU A 77 36.52 21.83 31.24
N ALA A 78 36.62 23.07 30.78
CA ALA A 78 37.34 23.44 29.56
C ALA A 78 38.85 23.19 29.71
N GLY A 79 39.46 23.64 30.81
CA GLY A 79 40.87 23.39 31.10
C GLY A 79 41.21 21.89 31.22
N HIS A 80 40.34 21.09 31.83
CA HIS A 80 40.52 19.63 31.89
C HIS A 80 40.41 18.98 30.51
N ARG A 81 39.46 19.43 29.67
CA ARG A 81 39.33 18.96 28.29
C ARG A 81 40.58 19.30 27.48
N GLN A 82 41.16 20.48 27.67
CA GLN A 82 42.36 20.91 26.99
C GLN A 82 43.59 20.09 27.42
N GLN A 83 43.81 19.90 28.72
CA GLN A 83 44.92 19.04 29.20
C GLN A 83 44.81 17.60 28.74
N GLU A 84 43.60 17.02 28.72
CA GLU A 84 43.41 15.67 28.17
C GLU A 84 43.64 15.62 26.66
N ALA A 85 43.28 16.67 25.92
CA ALA A 85 43.55 16.74 24.49
C ALA A 85 45.05 16.84 24.21
N GLU A 86 45.78 17.68 24.95
CA GLU A 86 47.24 17.83 24.84
C GLU A 86 47.97 16.52 25.21
N ARG A 87 47.51 15.82 26.26
CA ARG A 87 48.06 14.50 26.61
C ARG A 87 47.78 13.45 25.54
N ARG A 88 46.60 13.48 24.91
CA ARG A 88 46.27 12.56 23.79
C ARG A 88 47.05 12.89 22.51
N ALA A 89 47.37 14.17 22.29
CA ALA A 89 48.14 14.60 21.13
C ALA A 89 49.61 14.16 21.19
N THR A 90 50.10 13.81 22.38
CA THR A 90 51.47 13.34 22.63
C THR A 90 51.55 11.84 22.91
N GLU A 91 50.43 11.10 22.84
CA GLU A 91 50.43 9.63 22.94
C GLU A 91 51.05 9.00 21.69
N THR A 92 51.92 8.02 21.88
CA THR A 92 52.33 7.13 20.77
C THR A 92 51.19 6.16 20.43
N ASP A 93 51.21 5.58 19.23
CA ASP A 93 50.14 4.68 18.79
C ASP A 93 49.96 3.46 19.71
N ALA A 94 51.07 2.92 20.24
CA ALA A 94 51.03 1.84 21.23
C ALA A 94 50.34 2.27 22.55
N GLN A 95 50.65 3.47 23.06
CA GLN A 95 50.02 4.00 24.28
C GLN A 95 48.53 4.32 24.06
N ARG A 96 48.18 4.79 22.86
CA ARG A 96 46.79 5.03 22.45
C ARG A 96 46.00 3.72 22.40
N GLU A 97 46.58 2.68 21.84
CA GLU A 97 45.95 1.36 21.73
C GLU A 97 45.75 0.72 23.10
N GLU A 98 46.77 0.75 23.96
CA GLU A 98 46.67 0.26 25.34
C GLU A 98 45.57 0.99 26.12
N ARG A 99 45.49 2.33 26.00
CA ARG A 99 44.43 3.11 26.65
C ARG A 99 43.05 2.75 26.13
N LEU A 100 42.88 2.58 24.82
CA LEU A 100 41.60 2.20 24.22
C LEU A 100 41.18 0.79 24.64
N THR A 101 42.13 -0.14 24.71
CA THR A 101 41.89 -1.51 25.17
C THR A 101 41.46 -1.55 26.63
N ARG A 102 42.17 -0.83 27.53
CA ARG A 102 41.76 -0.69 28.93
C ARG A 102 40.36 -0.06 29.06
N LEU A 103 40.07 0.99 28.30
CA LEU A 103 38.75 1.65 28.32
C LEU A 103 37.63 0.72 27.82
N ARG A 104 37.89 -0.13 26.83
CA ARG A 104 36.94 -1.14 26.35
C ARG A 104 36.65 -2.16 27.45
N GLN A 105 37.69 -2.64 28.14
CA GLN A 105 37.58 -3.61 29.22
C GLN A 105 36.81 -3.06 30.43
N GLU A 106 37.16 -1.87 30.92
CA GLU A 106 36.43 -1.22 32.03
C GLU A 106 34.95 -0.96 31.69
N ASN A 107 34.65 -0.58 30.44
CA ASN A 107 33.26 -0.39 30.00
C ASN A 107 32.51 -1.72 29.87
N ALA A 108 33.18 -2.81 29.51
CA ALA A 108 32.58 -4.14 29.45
C ALA A 108 32.26 -4.66 30.85
N GLU A 109 33.18 -4.52 31.80
CA GLU A 109 33.00 -4.92 33.20
C GLU A 109 31.88 -4.11 33.89
N ARG A 110 31.83 -2.79 33.64
CA ARG A 110 30.72 -1.96 34.14
C ARG A 110 29.36 -2.36 33.56
N ARG A 111 29.31 -2.76 32.28
CA ARG A 111 28.07 -3.23 31.64
C ARG A 111 27.66 -4.62 32.13
N ALA A 112 28.63 -5.47 32.49
CA ALA A 112 28.37 -6.80 33.03
C ALA A 112 27.71 -6.75 34.42
N THR A 113 27.98 -5.70 35.19
CA THR A 113 27.46 -5.51 36.55
C THR A 113 26.27 -4.52 36.63
N GLU A 114 25.82 -3.96 35.50
CA GLU A 114 24.66 -3.06 35.42
C GLU A 114 23.34 -3.80 35.71
N THR A 115 22.57 -3.28 36.67
CA THR A 115 21.16 -3.67 36.87
C THR A 115 20.28 -3.19 35.70
N ASP A 116 19.12 -3.82 35.49
CA ASP A 116 18.25 -3.47 34.35
C ASP A 116 17.76 -2.01 34.39
N ALA A 117 17.53 -1.45 35.59
CA ALA A 117 17.17 -0.04 35.76
C ALA A 117 18.31 0.91 35.36
N GLN A 118 19.54 0.63 35.79
CA GLN A 118 20.73 1.41 35.41
C GLN A 118 21.03 1.27 33.91
N ARG A 119 20.75 0.11 33.32
CA ARG A 119 20.89 -0.13 31.88
C ARG A 119 19.87 0.69 31.08
N GLU A 120 18.62 0.77 31.54
CA GLU A 120 17.57 1.58 30.90
C GLU A 120 17.88 3.08 31.03
N GLU A 121 18.35 3.52 32.20
CA GLU A 121 18.76 4.91 32.45
C GLU A 121 19.94 5.32 31.56
N ARG A 122 20.98 4.48 31.44
CA ARG A 122 22.10 4.72 30.53
C ARG A 122 21.64 4.78 29.08
N ARG A 123 20.81 3.84 28.63
CA ARG A 123 20.24 3.84 27.27
C ARG A 123 19.38 5.08 27.01
N SER A 124 18.65 5.56 28.01
CA SER A 124 17.88 6.80 27.95
C SER A 124 18.80 8.04 27.84
N GLY A 125 19.86 8.09 28.65
CA GLY A 125 20.88 9.15 28.59
C GLY A 125 21.64 9.17 27.26
N ASP A 126 21.94 8.00 26.70
CA ASP A 126 22.60 7.87 25.39
C ASP A 126 21.67 8.30 24.25
N ARG A 127 20.38 7.98 24.32
CA ARG A 127 19.35 8.50 23.40
C ARG A 127 19.29 10.03 23.47
N THR A 128 19.22 10.59 24.67
CA THR A 128 19.12 12.03 24.89
C THR A 128 20.38 12.78 24.41
N ARG A 129 21.58 12.21 24.64
CA ARG A 129 22.84 12.78 24.13
C ARG A 129 22.94 12.70 22.61
N ALA A 130 22.54 11.59 22.01
CA ALA A 130 22.49 11.45 20.56
C ALA A 130 21.49 12.44 19.94
N GLU A 131 20.37 12.69 20.61
CA GLU A 131 19.35 13.64 20.17
C GLU A 131 19.85 15.09 20.26
N LYS A 132 20.51 15.48 21.36
CA LYS A 132 21.16 16.79 21.48
C LYS A 132 22.27 16.98 20.44
N ARG A 133 23.07 15.95 20.17
CA ARG A 133 24.13 16.01 19.16
C ARG A 133 23.57 16.16 17.75
N ARG A 134 22.46 15.48 17.45
CA ARG A 134 21.73 15.60 16.16
C ARG A 134 21.06 16.95 16.01
N ALA A 135 20.58 17.55 17.10
CA ALA A 135 19.98 18.87 17.08
C ALA A 135 21.01 19.98 16.81
N SER A 136 22.28 19.77 17.16
CA SER A 136 23.39 20.69 16.89
C SER A 136 24.21 20.35 15.64
N GLU A 137 23.82 19.34 14.85
CA GLU A 137 24.53 18.95 13.62
C GLU A 137 24.29 20.00 12.51
N THR A 138 25.35 20.41 11.82
CA THR A 138 25.20 21.18 10.57
C THR A 138 24.66 20.28 9.46
N GLU A 139 24.08 20.86 8.41
CA GLU A 139 23.45 20.08 7.32
C GLU A 139 24.45 19.15 6.62
N GLU A 140 25.72 19.53 6.48
CA GLU A 140 26.79 18.68 5.95
C GLU A 140 27.13 17.52 6.89
N GLN A 141 27.26 17.78 8.20
CA GLN A 141 27.49 16.72 9.18
C GLN A 141 26.32 15.74 9.26
N ARG A 142 25.09 16.25 9.09
CA ARG A 142 23.87 15.44 9.02
C ARG A 142 23.88 14.55 7.77
N ARG A 143 24.27 15.08 6.60
CA ARG A 143 24.40 14.30 5.37
C ARG A 143 25.49 13.24 5.49
N ALA A 144 26.69 13.61 5.94
CA ALA A 144 27.80 12.67 6.13
C ALA A 144 27.47 11.56 7.13
N ARG A 145 26.76 11.85 8.22
CA ARG A 145 26.31 10.82 9.17
C ARG A 145 25.23 9.92 8.56
N VAL A 146 24.25 10.48 7.86
CA VAL A 146 23.19 9.69 7.19
C VAL A 146 23.79 8.81 6.11
N GLU A 147 24.79 9.30 5.38
CA GLU A 147 25.53 8.57 4.38
C GLU A 147 26.40 7.48 5.01
N ALA A 148 27.16 7.77 6.08
CA ALA A 148 27.91 6.77 6.84
C ALA A 148 27.01 5.70 7.49
N GLU A 149 25.77 6.06 7.86
CA GLU A 149 24.79 5.12 8.42
C GLU A 149 24.05 4.34 7.32
N GLN A 150 23.91 4.90 6.12
CA GLN A 150 23.50 4.18 4.92
C GLN A 150 24.59 3.22 4.44
N ILE A 151 25.86 3.61 4.52
CA ILE A 151 27.03 2.77 4.23
C ILE A 151 27.12 1.64 5.25
N ARG A 152 26.96 1.91 6.57
CA ARG A 152 26.88 0.84 7.58
C ARG A 152 25.69 -0.09 7.36
N ARG A 153 24.52 0.43 6.96
CA ARG A 153 23.36 -0.42 6.60
C ARG A 153 23.57 -1.19 5.31
N ARG A 154 24.41 -0.72 4.39
CA ARG A 154 24.82 -1.43 3.18
C ARG A 154 25.89 -2.48 3.47
N GLY A 155 26.83 -2.23 4.38
CA GLY A 155 27.84 -3.19 4.85
C GLY A 155 27.30 -4.28 5.77
N VAL A 156 26.23 -4.00 6.53
CA VAL A 156 25.50 -5.01 7.34
C VAL A 156 24.52 -5.85 6.50
N SER A 157 24.50 -5.67 5.17
CA SER A 157 23.68 -6.49 4.25
C SER A 157 24.27 -7.87 3.95
N ALA A 158 25.36 -8.27 4.62
CA ALA A 158 25.87 -9.63 4.63
C ALA A 158 25.67 -10.22 6.03
N GLY A 159 24.79 -11.23 6.14
CA GLY A 159 24.84 -12.22 7.22
C GLY A 159 23.80 -12.09 8.34
N ARG A 160 22.59 -12.62 8.08
CA ARG A 160 21.92 -13.65 8.90
C ARG A 160 20.69 -14.10 8.12
N PHE A 161 20.87 -15.08 7.24
CA PHE A 161 19.78 -15.65 6.46
C PHE A 161 19.20 -16.84 7.20
N ASP A 162 17.89 -16.80 7.42
CA ASP A 162 17.16 -17.97 7.89
C ASP A 162 17.18 -19.02 6.76
N SER A 163 17.60 -20.24 7.08
CA SER A 163 17.81 -21.37 6.17
C SER A 163 16.61 -21.75 5.28
N SER A 164 15.45 -21.11 5.46
CA SER A 164 14.22 -21.35 4.71
C SER A 164 14.02 -20.48 3.46
N GLU A 165 14.86 -19.44 3.21
CA GLU A 165 14.66 -18.50 2.09
C GLU A 165 15.61 -18.65 0.87
N LEU A 166 16.62 -19.53 0.93
CA LEU A 166 17.56 -19.75 -0.17
C LEU A 166 17.36 -21.11 -0.84
N ALA A 167 16.44 -21.18 -1.80
CA ALA A 167 16.38 -22.29 -2.75
C ALA A 167 17.34 -22.03 -3.93
N THR A 168 18.64 -22.07 -3.67
CA THR A 168 19.67 -22.19 -4.72
C THR A 168 20.21 -23.63 -4.72
N PRO A 169 20.61 -24.22 -5.86
CA PRO A 169 21.17 -25.58 -5.91
C PRO A 169 22.41 -25.77 -5.03
N SER A 170 23.09 -24.66 -4.70
CA SER A 170 24.32 -24.63 -3.90
C SER A 170 24.08 -24.82 -2.40
N VAL A 171 22.94 -24.38 -1.87
CA VAL A 171 22.57 -24.55 -0.46
C VAL A 171 21.74 -25.82 -0.29
N VAL A 172 22.19 -26.73 0.58
CA VAL A 172 21.55 -28.02 0.81
C VAL A 172 21.26 -28.21 2.30
N PRO A 173 20.23 -28.98 2.67
CA PRO A 173 19.95 -29.26 4.08
C PRO A 173 21.19 -29.83 4.76
N PHE A 174 21.52 -29.31 5.95
CA PHE A 174 22.72 -29.71 6.68
C PHE A 174 22.76 -31.23 6.97
N ASP A 175 21.59 -31.85 7.17
CA ASP A 175 21.43 -33.29 7.39
C ASP A 175 21.86 -34.15 6.18
N ALA A 176 21.96 -33.56 4.98
CA ALA A 176 22.48 -34.22 3.78
C ALA A 176 24.01 -34.16 3.68
N LEU A 177 24.68 -33.45 4.59
CA LEU A 177 26.11 -33.21 4.61
C LEU A 177 26.79 -33.99 5.75
N ARG A 178 28.03 -34.43 5.51
CA ARG A 178 28.95 -35.00 6.48
C ARG A 178 30.15 -34.07 6.67
N ILE A 179 30.67 -34.07 7.88
CA ILE A 179 31.74 -33.18 8.31
C ILE A 179 33.09 -33.86 8.10
N ILE A 180 34.00 -33.19 7.40
CA ILE A 180 35.40 -33.57 7.25
C ILE A 180 36.22 -32.69 8.19
N ARG A 181 36.84 -33.31 9.21
CA ARG A 181 37.64 -32.60 10.21
C ARG A 181 38.92 -32.09 9.57
N ILE A 182 39.18 -30.80 9.76
CA ILE A 182 40.35 -30.09 9.25
C ILE A 182 41.30 -29.72 10.42
N PRO A 183 42.63 -29.78 10.26
CA PRO A 183 43.60 -29.37 11.29
C PRO A 183 43.43 -27.90 11.72
N GLY A 184 43.56 -27.62 13.02
CA GLY A 184 43.33 -26.31 13.64
C GLY A 184 44.60 -25.50 13.93
N ASP A 185 45.42 -25.27 12.91
CA ASP A 185 46.68 -24.52 12.97
C ASP A 185 46.55 -23.04 12.51
N GLY A 186 45.31 -22.53 12.45
CA GLY A 186 45.00 -21.19 11.93
C GLY A 186 44.80 -21.12 10.41
N ASN A 187 45.14 -22.19 9.66
CA ASN A 187 44.94 -22.28 8.21
C ASN A 187 43.67 -23.08 7.82
N CYS A 188 42.84 -23.42 8.81
CA CYS A 188 41.67 -24.27 8.68
C CYS A 188 40.68 -23.83 7.58
N PHE A 189 40.54 -22.53 7.31
CA PHE A 189 39.71 -22.02 6.22
C PHE A 189 40.23 -22.47 4.85
N PHE A 190 41.53 -22.27 4.59
CA PHE A 190 42.13 -22.62 3.30
C PHE A 190 42.17 -24.13 3.08
N TYR A 191 42.44 -24.92 4.13
CA TYR A 191 42.33 -26.37 4.05
C TYR A 191 40.92 -26.85 3.71
N ALA A 192 39.88 -26.24 4.30
CA ALA A 192 38.51 -26.60 4.03
C ALA A 192 38.08 -26.28 2.58
N VAL A 193 38.64 -25.21 2.00
CA VAL A 193 38.46 -24.87 0.58
C VAL A 193 39.23 -25.83 -0.33
N CYS A 194 40.52 -26.06 -0.06
CA CYS A 194 41.36 -26.97 -0.85
C CYS A 194 40.81 -28.40 -0.84
N ASP A 195 40.24 -28.86 0.29
CA ASP A 195 39.57 -30.17 0.38
C ASP A 195 38.56 -30.39 -0.77
N GLN A 196 37.77 -29.37 -1.07
CA GLN A 196 36.66 -29.45 -2.02
C GLN A 196 37.06 -29.09 -3.46
N LEU A 197 38.14 -28.33 -3.64
CA LEU A 197 38.64 -27.97 -4.96
C LEU A 197 39.65 -28.99 -5.52
N GLN A 198 40.49 -29.58 -4.67
CA GLN A 198 41.67 -30.36 -5.09
C GLN A 198 41.77 -31.74 -4.43
N GLY A 199 40.98 -32.06 -3.39
CA GLY A 199 41.04 -33.33 -2.66
C GLY A 199 41.77 -33.21 -1.32
N THR A 200 42.34 -34.30 -0.77
CA THR A 200 42.98 -34.29 0.57
C THR A 200 44.02 -33.16 0.69
N PRO A 201 43.81 -32.14 1.54
CA PRO A 201 44.61 -30.93 1.52
C PRO A 201 46.00 -31.17 2.13
N LEU A 202 47.07 -30.86 1.39
CA LEU A 202 48.43 -30.74 1.95
C LEU A 202 48.67 -29.29 2.43
N GLU A 203 49.57 -29.12 3.40
CA GLU A 203 49.99 -27.80 3.93
C GLU A 203 50.49 -26.84 2.83
N THR A 204 51.16 -27.41 1.81
CA THR A 204 51.64 -26.70 0.62
C THR A 204 50.51 -26.14 -0.26
N ASP A 205 49.35 -26.78 -0.28
CA ASP A 205 48.23 -26.39 -1.16
C ASP A 205 47.47 -25.19 -0.57
N ALA A 206 47.30 -25.16 0.75
CA ALA A 206 46.70 -24.02 1.46
C ALA A 206 47.58 -22.77 1.37
N ALA A 207 48.91 -22.92 1.50
CA ALA A 207 49.85 -21.82 1.33
C ALA A 207 49.81 -21.27 -0.11
N SER A 208 49.71 -22.14 -1.11
CA SER A 208 49.60 -21.76 -2.52
C SER A 208 48.29 -21.03 -2.83
N LEU A 209 47.15 -21.55 -2.36
CA LEU A 209 45.84 -20.92 -2.54
C LEU A 209 45.78 -19.53 -1.89
N ARG A 210 46.36 -19.39 -0.71
CA ARG A 210 46.48 -18.11 0.01
C ARG A 210 47.31 -17.09 -0.78
N HIS A 211 48.48 -17.51 -1.28
CA HIS A 211 49.32 -16.64 -2.10
C HIS A 211 48.62 -16.20 -3.39
N GLU A 212 47.92 -17.13 -4.07
CA GLU A 212 47.15 -16.82 -5.27
C GLU A 212 45.97 -15.87 -4.98
N LEU A 213 45.26 -16.08 -3.86
CA LEU A 213 44.17 -15.19 -3.44
C LEU A 213 44.69 -13.78 -3.18
N THR A 214 45.78 -13.62 -2.42
CA THR A 214 46.38 -12.30 -2.14
C THR A 214 46.76 -11.59 -3.45
N SER A 215 47.40 -12.30 -4.39
CA SER A 215 47.79 -11.74 -5.68
C SER A 215 46.58 -11.26 -6.50
N ARG A 216 45.52 -12.06 -6.57
CA ARG A 216 44.29 -11.70 -7.30
C ARG A 216 43.51 -10.57 -6.63
N VAL A 217 43.46 -10.56 -5.29
CA VAL A 217 42.79 -9.51 -4.51
C VAL A 217 43.46 -8.16 -4.77
N VAL A 218 44.79 -8.10 -4.81
CA VAL A 218 45.53 -6.87 -5.16
C VAL A 218 45.16 -6.38 -6.56
N GLN A 219 45.01 -7.29 -7.54
CA GLN A 219 44.67 -6.93 -8.92
C GLN A 219 43.25 -6.35 -9.05
N ILE A 220 42.27 -6.90 -8.32
CA ILE A 220 40.88 -6.45 -8.39
C ILE A 220 40.56 -5.32 -7.38
N MET A 221 41.48 -5.01 -6.46
CA MET A 221 41.25 -4.00 -5.40
C MET A 221 40.87 -2.62 -5.95
N PRO A 222 41.49 -2.10 -7.03
CA PRO A 222 41.07 -0.81 -7.60
C PRO A 222 39.62 -0.83 -8.09
N GLU A 223 39.18 -1.92 -8.73
CA GLU A 223 37.79 -2.09 -9.17
C GLU A 223 36.83 -2.20 -7.99
N LEU A 224 37.23 -2.89 -6.91
CA LEU A 224 36.43 -3.02 -5.69
C LEU A 224 36.28 -1.67 -4.96
N ILE A 225 37.32 -0.83 -5.00
CA ILE A 225 37.28 0.54 -4.47
C ILE A 225 36.36 1.40 -5.32
N GLU A 226 36.50 1.35 -6.64
CA GLU A 226 35.68 2.12 -7.59
C GLU A 226 34.19 1.75 -7.50
N GLN A 227 33.90 0.46 -7.32
CA GLN A 227 32.54 -0.06 -7.12
C GLN A 227 32.02 0.15 -5.68
N GLY A 228 32.83 0.70 -4.78
CA GLY A 228 32.47 0.99 -3.40
C GLY A 228 32.28 -0.23 -2.50
N PHE A 229 32.84 -1.39 -2.88
CA PHE A 229 32.87 -2.60 -2.06
C PHE A 229 33.92 -2.52 -0.95
N VAL A 230 35.05 -1.85 -1.19
CA VAL A 230 36.14 -1.64 -0.22
C VAL A 230 36.46 -0.16 -0.14
N LEU A 231 36.58 0.41 1.06
CA LEU A 231 37.02 1.80 1.21
C LEU A 231 38.53 1.89 0.94
N PRO A 232 39.03 2.95 0.27
CA PRO A 232 40.45 3.12 -0.03
C PRO A 232 41.33 2.96 1.22
N GLU A 233 40.90 3.51 2.36
CA GLU A 233 41.65 3.42 3.62
C GLU A 233 41.76 2.01 4.22
N ASN A 234 40.93 1.05 3.79
CA ASN A 234 40.94 -0.33 4.28
C ASN A 234 41.62 -1.30 3.32
N ALA A 235 41.96 -0.85 2.10
CA ALA A 235 42.52 -1.70 1.05
C ALA A 235 43.86 -2.32 1.46
N ASP A 236 44.77 -1.49 1.99
CA ASP A 236 46.09 -1.94 2.44
C ASP A 236 45.98 -2.94 3.59
N PHE A 237 45.07 -2.71 4.54
CA PHE A 237 44.82 -3.65 5.64
C PHE A 237 44.32 -5.01 5.13
N ILE A 238 43.38 -5.03 4.17
CA ILE A 238 42.85 -6.29 3.61
C ILE A 238 43.93 -7.07 2.86
N VAL A 239 44.80 -6.38 2.12
CA VAL A 239 45.89 -7.02 1.38
C VAL A 239 46.99 -7.54 2.32
N ASP A 240 47.40 -6.73 3.29
CA ASP A 240 48.62 -6.97 4.07
C ASP A 240 48.39 -7.87 5.30
N SER A 241 47.18 -7.89 5.87
CA SER A 241 46.93 -8.54 7.17
C SER A 241 45.89 -9.65 7.16
N SER A 242 44.93 -9.63 6.23
CA SER A 242 43.82 -10.62 6.23
C SER A 242 44.20 -11.99 5.67
N PHE A 243 45.38 -12.10 5.06
CA PHE A 243 45.90 -13.34 4.45
C PHE A 243 47.25 -13.76 5.04
N SER A 244 47.65 -13.23 6.20
CA SER A 244 48.89 -13.66 6.89
C SER A 244 48.70 -15.05 7.52
N GLU A 245 49.80 -15.81 7.65
CA GLU A 245 49.78 -17.15 8.23
C GLU A 245 49.37 -17.12 9.71
N GLY A 246 48.43 -17.99 10.09
CA GLY A 246 47.90 -18.05 11.46
C GLY A 246 46.86 -16.98 11.81
N THR A 247 46.48 -16.11 10.88
CA THR A 247 45.46 -15.08 11.10
C THR A 247 44.07 -15.58 10.69
N TYR A 248 43.09 -15.42 11.57
CA TYR A 248 41.69 -15.75 11.28
C TYR A 248 41.15 -14.89 10.13
N VAL A 249 40.53 -15.52 9.13
CA VAL A 249 39.94 -14.83 7.98
C VAL A 249 38.65 -14.12 8.41
N PRO A 250 38.59 -12.78 8.38
CA PRO A 250 37.38 -12.04 8.75
C PRO A 250 36.22 -12.31 7.78
N ASP A 251 34.98 -12.28 8.29
CA ASP A 251 33.75 -12.50 7.49
C ASP A 251 33.63 -11.58 6.26
N GLU A 252 34.29 -10.42 6.32
CA GLU A 252 34.35 -9.38 5.28
C GLU A 252 35.21 -9.78 4.08
N VAL A 253 36.13 -10.73 4.26
CA VAL A 253 37.13 -11.18 3.28
C VAL A 253 36.65 -12.43 2.54
N VAL A 254 35.77 -13.22 3.16
CA VAL A 254 35.13 -14.42 2.61
C VAL A 254 34.49 -14.23 1.21
N PRO A 255 33.79 -13.12 0.91
CA PRO A 255 33.22 -12.88 -0.42
C PRO A 255 34.26 -12.67 -1.53
N LEU A 256 35.49 -12.26 -1.18
CA LEU A 256 36.56 -12.07 -2.15
C LEU A 256 36.99 -13.39 -2.77
N LEU A 257 36.99 -14.49 -1.99
CA LEU A 257 37.29 -15.83 -2.48
C LEU A 257 36.33 -16.23 -3.63
N SER A 258 35.04 -15.99 -3.44
CA SER A 258 34.01 -16.32 -4.42
C SER A 258 34.21 -15.55 -5.74
N ARG A 259 34.65 -14.29 -5.66
CA ARG A 259 34.95 -13.46 -6.84
C ARG A 259 36.27 -13.80 -7.52
N CYS A 260 37.33 -14.03 -6.74
CA CYS A 260 38.67 -14.31 -7.29
C CYS A 260 38.75 -15.68 -7.98
N PHE A 261 38.00 -16.66 -7.48
CA PHE A 261 38.04 -18.05 -7.97
C PHE A 261 36.75 -18.51 -8.66
N ASN A 262 35.73 -17.65 -8.75
CA ASN A 262 34.44 -17.96 -9.39
C ASN A 262 33.77 -19.22 -8.81
N VAL A 263 33.79 -19.33 -7.49
CA VAL A 263 33.19 -20.43 -6.72
C VAL A 263 32.01 -19.93 -5.90
N ASP A 264 30.97 -20.75 -5.80
CA ASP A 264 29.92 -20.54 -4.82
C ASP A 264 30.42 -21.00 -3.46
N LEU A 265 30.39 -20.15 -2.44
CA LEU A 265 30.87 -20.47 -1.10
C LEU A 265 29.72 -20.38 -0.08
N VAL A 266 29.44 -21.48 0.62
CA VAL A 266 28.39 -21.58 1.64
C VAL A 266 29.03 -21.91 2.98
N ILE A 267 28.80 -21.08 4.00
CA ILE A 267 29.25 -21.30 5.38
C ILE A 267 28.06 -21.64 6.26
N TYR A 268 28.09 -22.81 6.89
CA TYR A 268 27.11 -23.31 7.85
C TYR A 268 27.57 -23.08 9.29
N GLN A 269 26.62 -22.95 10.21
CA GLN A 269 26.83 -23.07 11.66
C GLN A 269 26.45 -24.47 12.14
N GLU A 270 26.88 -24.87 13.34
CA GLU A 270 26.57 -26.20 13.92
C GLU A 270 25.08 -26.51 14.04
N ASN A 271 24.23 -25.48 14.15
CA ASN A 271 22.78 -25.64 14.21
C ASN A 271 22.12 -25.82 12.82
N GLY A 272 22.92 -25.98 11.76
CA GLY A 272 22.47 -26.18 10.38
C GLY A 272 22.06 -24.89 9.65
N THR A 273 22.13 -23.73 10.30
CA THR A 273 21.84 -22.44 9.65
C THR A 273 22.99 -22.00 8.75
N VAL A 274 22.66 -21.37 7.61
CA VAL A 274 23.66 -20.79 6.71
C VAL A 274 24.04 -19.42 7.26
N LEU A 275 25.28 -19.30 7.75
CA LEU A 275 25.85 -18.05 8.22
C LEU A 275 26.01 -17.07 7.06
N GLN A 276 26.62 -17.54 5.97
CA GLN A 276 27.01 -16.73 4.83
C GLN A 276 26.93 -17.56 3.54
N TYR A 277 26.44 -16.95 2.48
CA TYR A 277 26.46 -17.52 1.13
C TYR A 277 26.96 -16.46 0.16
N CYS A 278 28.06 -16.78 -0.53
CA CYS A 278 28.67 -15.94 -1.54
C CYS A 278 28.50 -16.62 -2.90
N MET A 279 27.81 -15.94 -3.81
CA MET A 279 27.58 -16.41 -5.17
C MET A 279 28.73 -15.97 -6.07
N SER A 280 29.20 -16.90 -6.90
CA SER A 280 30.14 -16.59 -7.96
C SER A 280 29.53 -15.56 -8.94
N PRO A 281 30.31 -14.57 -9.39
CA PRO A 281 29.88 -13.65 -10.45
C PRO A 281 29.74 -14.36 -11.82
N LEU A 282 30.36 -15.53 -12.02
CA LEU A 282 30.13 -16.40 -13.17
C LEU A 282 29.05 -17.45 -12.87
N GLN A 283 28.12 -17.63 -13.81
CA GLN A 283 27.05 -18.64 -13.74
C GLN A 283 27.08 -19.52 -15.01
N PRO A 284 27.29 -20.85 -14.91
CA PRO A 284 27.46 -21.62 -13.66
C PRO A 284 28.82 -21.39 -12.96
N PRO A 285 28.90 -21.53 -11.62
CA PRO A 285 30.16 -21.44 -10.88
C PRO A 285 31.09 -22.61 -11.23
N ILE A 286 32.41 -22.41 -11.07
CA ILE A 286 33.41 -23.46 -11.32
C ILE A 286 33.28 -24.60 -10.30
N ALA A 287 32.98 -24.25 -9.05
CA ALA A 287 32.74 -25.22 -7.98
C ALA A 287 31.83 -24.62 -6.89
N ILE A 288 31.24 -25.50 -6.07
CA ILE A 288 30.46 -25.12 -4.89
C ILE A 288 31.18 -25.64 -3.65
N VAL A 289 31.67 -24.73 -2.82
CA VAL A 289 32.42 -25.02 -1.59
C VAL A 289 31.51 -24.82 -0.38
N ARG A 290 31.42 -25.82 0.49
CA ARG A 290 30.57 -25.83 1.70
C ARG A 290 31.42 -26.03 2.94
N ILE A 291 31.40 -25.06 3.85
CA ILE A 291 32.26 -25.06 5.05
C ILE A 291 31.39 -24.93 6.30
N LEU A 292 31.80 -25.57 7.39
CA LEU A 292 31.21 -25.42 8.71
C LEU A 292 32.10 -24.54 9.59
N LEU A 293 31.53 -23.53 10.24
CA LEU A 293 32.21 -22.69 11.22
C LEU A 293 31.79 -23.08 12.65
N ARG A 294 32.76 -23.43 13.51
CA ARG A 294 32.55 -23.73 14.93
C ARG A 294 33.51 -22.92 15.80
N HIS A 295 33.00 -22.01 16.62
CA HIS A 295 33.79 -21.33 17.66
C HIS A 295 35.20 -20.86 17.18
N GLU A 296 35.27 -20.32 15.95
CA GLU A 296 36.49 -19.85 15.24
C GLU A 296 37.32 -20.90 14.46
N HIS A 297 36.82 -22.11 14.28
CA HIS A 297 37.44 -23.16 13.45
C HIS A 297 36.58 -23.55 12.23
N TYR A 298 37.22 -23.70 11.07
CA TYR A 298 36.55 -24.08 9.81
C TYR A 298 36.75 -25.55 9.46
N GLU A 299 35.68 -26.22 9.06
CA GLU A 299 35.68 -27.63 8.64
C GLU A 299 35.02 -27.80 7.27
N SER A 300 35.44 -28.78 6.48
CA SER A 300 34.86 -29.03 5.16
C SER A 300 33.57 -29.87 5.27
N LEU A 301 32.56 -29.58 4.43
CA LEU A 301 31.30 -30.32 4.36
C LEU A 301 31.15 -31.00 2.99
N ARG A 302 30.98 -32.32 2.98
CA ARG A 302 30.71 -33.11 1.77
C ARG A 302 29.36 -33.82 1.87
N PHE A 303 28.78 -34.31 0.79
CA PHE A 303 27.53 -35.09 0.88
C PHE A 303 27.71 -36.40 1.64
N ALA A 304 26.72 -36.75 2.46
CA ALA A 304 26.75 -37.94 3.32
C ALA A 304 26.63 -39.26 2.53
N ASN A 305 25.92 -39.26 1.40
CA ASN A 305 25.80 -40.38 0.48
C ASN A 305 26.38 -39.99 -0.90
N PRO A 306 27.25 -40.80 -1.52
CA PRO A 306 27.62 -40.59 -2.92
C PRO A 306 26.38 -40.79 -3.79
N ILE A 307 26.01 -39.76 -4.55
CA ILE A 307 25.01 -39.88 -5.63
C ILE A 307 25.53 -40.95 -6.59
N PRO A 308 24.76 -41.98 -6.98
CA PRO A 308 25.18 -42.92 -7.99
C PRO A 308 25.39 -42.15 -9.29
N VAL A 309 26.64 -42.14 -9.76
CA VAL A 309 27.02 -41.70 -11.09
C VAL A 309 26.25 -42.59 -12.06
N SER A 310 25.40 -42.00 -12.90
CA SER A 310 24.88 -42.69 -14.07
C SER A 310 26.08 -43.10 -14.92
N GLU A 311 26.35 -44.41 -14.97
CA GLU A 311 27.37 -44.98 -15.84
C GLU A 311 27.11 -44.61 -17.32
N PRO A 312 28.18 -44.51 -18.10
CA PRO A 312 28.16 -43.91 -19.43
C PRO A 312 27.50 -44.87 -20.44
N ILE A 313 26.70 -44.32 -21.34
CA ILE A 313 26.35 -45.00 -22.58
C ILE A 313 27.63 -45.02 -23.42
N VAL A 314 28.24 -46.20 -23.49
CA VAL A 314 29.38 -46.53 -24.36
C VAL A 314 28.83 -46.99 -25.72
N ASP A 315 29.61 -46.68 -26.76
CA ASP A 315 29.52 -47.07 -28.19
C ASP A 315 28.69 -46.17 -29.12
N ALA A 316 29.34 -45.23 -29.82
CA ALA A 316 30.07 -45.57 -31.05
C ALA A 316 30.80 -44.34 -31.66
N GLU A 317 32.13 -44.48 -31.75
CA GLU A 317 33.06 -43.92 -32.74
C GLU A 317 33.20 -42.39 -32.92
N GLU A 318 34.26 -41.86 -32.31
CA GLU A 318 35.02 -40.71 -32.82
C GLU A 318 35.66 -41.03 -34.19
N PRO A 319 35.86 -39.99 -35.02
CA PRO A 319 37.21 -39.74 -35.48
C PRO A 319 37.71 -38.36 -35.07
N ARG A 320 38.81 -38.41 -34.33
CA ARG A 320 39.84 -37.40 -34.06
C ARG A 320 40.08 -36.44 -35.22
N LEU A 321 40.28 -35.16 -34.92
CA LEU A 321 41.21 -34.27 -35.64
C LEU A 321 41.75 -33.17 -34.70
N THR A 322 42.95 -33.45 -34.20
CA THR A 322 44.12 -32.56 -33.97
C THR A 322 43.93 -31.05 -33.84
N GLN A 323 44.50 -30.52 -32.75
CA GLN A 323 45.04 -29.17 -32.63
C GLN A 323 45.83 -28.75 -33.87
N GLN A 324 45.58 -27.54 -34.39
CA GLN A 324 46.62 -26.55 -34.69
C GLN A 324 46.06 -25.22 -35.25
N SER A 325 46.67 -24.14 -34.74
CA SER A 325 47.00 -22.90 -35.44
C SER A 325 45.95 -21.81 -35.64
N ALA A 326 46.28 -20.67 -35.03
CA ALA A 326 45.80 -19.34 -35.37
C ALA A 326 46.02 -18.99 -36.85
N CYS A 327 45.02 -18.37 -37.50
CA CYS A 327 45.17 -17.23 -38.41
C CYS A 327 43.83 -16.79 -39.02
N HIS A 328 43.53 -15.50 -38.86
CA HIS A 328 43.05 -14.51 -39.84
C HIS A 328 41.85 -14.77 -40.80
N PHE A 329 40.97 -13.76 -40.78
CA PHE A 329 40.02 -13.26 -41.80
C PHE A 329 38.82 -14.11 -42.24
N GLY A 330 37.64 -13.49 -42.16
CA GLY A 330 36.49 -13.85 -42.97
C GLY A 330 35.16 -13.45 -42.34
N ALA A 331 34.53 -12.40 -42.85
CA ALA A 331 33.12 -12.09 -42.60
C ALA A 331 32.28 -13.36 -42.86
N ARG A 332 31.49 -13.78 -41.87
CA ARG A 332 30.51 -14.86 -42.03
C ARG A 332 29.12 -14.30 -42.36
N PRO A 333 28.32 -15.00 -43.19
CA PRO A 333 27.08 -14.50 -43.78
C PRO A 333 25.97 -14.39 -42.74
N ALA A 334 24.94 -13.61 -43.09
CA ALA A 334 23.69 -13.45 -42.33
C ALA A 334 23.21 -14.79 -41.76
N GLN A 335 23.15 -14.90 -40.43
CA GLN A 335 22.59 -16.06 -39.75
C GLN A 335 21.13 -16.24 -40.19
N GLU A 336 20.82 -17.46 -40.64
CA GLU A 336 19.47 -17.89 -40.96
C GLU A 336 18.53 -17.66 -39.76
N ARG A 337 17.34 -17.19 -40.11
CA ARG A 337 16.28 -16.85 -39.17
C ARG A 337 15.79 -18.12 -38.44
N PRO A 338 15.77 -18.16 -37.10
CA PRO A 338 15.13 -19.28 -36.40
C PRO A 338 13.65 -19.38 -36.78
N GLU A 339 13.15 -20.61 -36.93
CA GLU A 339 11.79 -20.92 -37.42
C GLU A 339 10.71 -20.15 -36.65
N ARG A 340 9.81 -19.52 -37.41
CA ARG A 340 8.73 -18.70 -36.87
C ARG A 340 7.50 -19.53 -36.53
N ILE A 341 6.95 -19.33 -35.34
CA ILE A 341 5.61 -19.82 -34.99
C ILE A 341 4.58 -18.98 -35.77
N ILE A 342 4.11 -19.49 -36.90
CA ILE A 342 2.94 -18.95 -37.60
C ILE A 342 1.70 -19.35 -36.80
N ARG A 343 0.98 -18.36 -36.23
CA ARG A 343 -0.21 -18.61 -35.41
C ARG A 343 -1.48 -18.40 -36.24
N PRO A 344 -2.43 -19.36 -36.24
CA PRO A 344 -3.70 -19.18 -36.95
C PRO A 344 -4.51 -18.03 -36.35
N GLU A 345 -5.10 -17.21 -37.20
CA GLU A 345 -5.91 -16.07 -36.79
C GLU A 345 -7.17 -16.55 -36.05
N ALA A 346 -7.26 -16.26 -34.76
CA ALA A 346 -8.46 -16.50 -33.97
C ALA A 346 -9.46 -15.35 -34.19
N PRO A 347 -10.77 -15.63 -34.30
CA PRO A 347 -11.77 -14.58 -34.45
C PRO A 347 -11.80 -13.68 -33.21
N ALA A 348 -12.01 -12.38 -33.44
CA ALA A 348 -12.19 -11.41 -32.36
C ALA A 348 -13.34 -11.83 -31.43
N HIS A 349 -13.13 -11.69 -30.12
CA HIS A 349 -14.14 -11.98 -29.12
C HIS A 349 -15.34 -11.05 -29.31
N ASN A 350 -16.53 -11.62 -29.42
CA ASN A 350 -17.78 -10.89 -29.60
C ASN A 350 -18.69 -11.08 -28.38
N CYS A 351 -19.15 -9.98 -27.77
CA CYS A 351 -20.09 -10.03 -26.63
C CYS A 351 -21.56 -10.25 -27.06
N GLY A 352 -21.83 -10.31 -28.36
CA GLY A 352 -23.17 -10.34 -28.93
C GLY A 352 -23.87 -8.97 -28.93
N PRO A 353 -25.03 -8.86 -29.59
CA PRO A 353 -25.82 -7.63 -29.60
C PRO A 353 -26.47 -7.33 -28.23
N MET A 354 -26.81 -6.05 -28.01
CA MET A 354 -27.61 -5.59 -26.88
C MET A 354 -29.10 -5.53 -27.26
N ASP A 355 -29.68 -6.66 -27.60
CA ASP A 355 -31.05 -6.78 -28.17
C ASP A 355 -32.03 -7.53 -27.25
N ARG A 356 -31.55 -8.15 -26.17
CA ARG A 356 -32.40 -8.92 -25.28
C ARG A 356 -33.16 -8.00 -24.33
N ALA A 357 -34.40 -7.68 -24.69
CA ALA A 357 -35.29 -6.89 -23.85
C ALA A 357 -35.70 -7.65 -22.57
N CYS A 358 -35.68 -6.96 -21.43
CA CYS A 358 -36.23 -7.45 -20.18
C CYS A 358 -37.76 -7.49 -20.24
N ASP A 359 -38.34 -8.64 -19.96
CA ASP A 359 -39.78 -8.91 -19.87
C ASP A 359 -40.54 -8.02 -18.88
N GLN A 360 -39.86 -7.51 -17.84
CA GLN A 360 -40.49 -6.72 -16.78
C GLN A 360 -40.40 -5.20 -16.98
N CYS A 361 -39.39 -4.71 -17.71
CA CYS A 361 -39.14 -3.26 -17.80
C CYS A 361 -38.66 -2.77 -19.18
N GLY A 362 -38.56 -3.66 -20.17
CA GLY A 362 -38.13 -3.31 -21.54
C GLY A 362 -36.65 -2.96 -21.70
N ALA A 363 -35.85 -3.03 -20.63
CA ALA A 363 -34.42 -2.71 -20.68
C ALA A 363 -33.65 -3.67 -21.59
N LEU A 364 -32.82 -3.13 -22.48
CA LEU A 364 -31.97 -3.87 -23.39
C LEU A 364 -30.72 -4.39 -22.67
N LEU A 365 -30.52 -5.71 -22.74
CA LEU A 365 -29.44 -6.42 -22.07
C LEU A 365 -28.57 -7.13 -23.11
N TRP A 366 -27.28 -7.26 -22.80
CA TRP A 366 -26.41 -8.22 -23.48
C TRP A 366 -26.74 -9.65 -23.05
N CYS A 367 -26.29 -10.63 -23.84
CA CYS A 367 -26.57 -12.05 -23.61
C CYS A 367 -26.08 -12.53 -22.22
N SER A 368 -24.91 -12.04 -21.79
CA SER A 368 -24.23 -12.43 -20.53
C SER A 368 -24.79 -11.75 -19.28
N GLU A 369 -25.54 -10.66 -19.44
CA GLU A 369 -26.14 -9.95 -18.31
C GLU A 369 -27.32 -10.74 -17.74
N THR A 370 -27.73 -10.48 -16.50
CA THR A 370 -28.89 -11.16 -15.90
C THR A 370 -30.08 -10.21 -15.79
N ARG A 371 -31.30 -10.74 -15.72
CA ARG A 371 -32.52 -9.91 -15.51
C ARG A 371 -32.55 -9.21 -14.14
N ASN A 372 -31.68 -9.58 -13.20
CA ASN A 372 -31.51 -8.84 -11.95
C ASN A 372 -30.83 -7.47 -12.17
N PHE A 373 -30.14 -7.30 -13.29
CA PHE A 373 -29.27 -6.15 -13.56
C PHE A 373 -30.04 -4.85 -13.81
N CYS A 374 -31.19 -4.89 -14.49
CA CYS A 374 -31.96 -3.70 -14.88
C CYS A 374 -33.00 -3.26 -13.84
N CYS A 375 -33.92 -4.13 -13.43
CA CYS A 375 -35.04 -3.78 -12.54
C CYS A 375 -35.17 -4.72 -11.34
N ALA A 376 -34.09 -5.46 -11.03
CA ALA A 376 -34.07 -6.49 -9.99
C ALA A 376 -35.24 -7.49 -10.12
N LYS A 377 -35.52 -7.96 -11.36
CA LYS A 377 -36.67 -8.81 -11.71
C LYS A 377 -38.04 -8.16 -11.41
N GLY A 378 -38.26 -6.95 -11.93
CA GLY A 378 -39.52 -6.22 -11.80
C GLY A 378 -39.77 -5.59 -10.42
N LYS A 379 -38.77 -5.64 -9.53
CA LYS A 379 -38.90 -5.11 -8.16
C LYS A 379 -38.70 -3.60 -8.09
N VAL A 380 -37.91 -3.04 -9.00
CA VAL A 380 -37.74 -1.59 -9.16
C VAL A 380 -38.68 -1.12 -10.26
N LYS A 381 -39.57 -0.19 -9.92
CA LYS A 381 -40.48 0.48 -10.86
C LYS A 381 -40.22 1.98 -10.77
N LEU A 382 -39.73 2.55 -11.85
CA LEU A 382 -39.49 3.99 -11.96
C LEU A 382 -40.65 4.65 -12.71
N PRO A 383 -41.03 5.89 -12.36
CA PRO A 383 -42.04 6.64 -13.10
C PRO A 383 -41.55 6.90 -14.54
N SER A 384 -42.50 6.94 -15.49
CA SER A 384 -42.20 7.35 -16.86
C SER A 384 -41.98 8.86 -16.91
N ARG A 385 -40.99 9.32 -17.69
CA ARG A 385 -40.70 10.74 -17.90
C ARG A 385 -41.23 11.19 -19.24
N THR A 386 -42.01 12.26 -19.24
CA THR A 386 -42.44 12.95 -20.45
C THR A 386 -41.43 14.02 -20.81
N VAL A 387 -41.19 14.27 -22.09
CA VAL A 387 -40.25 15.31 -22.52
C VAL A 387 -40.99 16.26 -23.47
N PRO A 388 -40.93 17.58 -23.25
CA PRO A 388 -41.51 18.53 -24.20
C PRO A 388 -40.94 18.33 -25.61
N GLN A 389 -41.80 18.42 -26.62
CA GLN A 389 -41.44 18.07 -28.01
C GLN A 389 -40.25 18.88 -28.54
N VAL A 390 -40.20 20.18 -28.23
CA VAL A 390 -39.09 21.07 -28.62
C VAL A 390 -37.75 20.58 -28.08
N LEU A 391 -37.72 20.17 -26.81
CA LEU A 391 -36.50 19.63 -26.19
C LEU A 391 -36.14 18.25 -26.80
N ALA A 392 -37.14 17.41 -27.07
CA ALA A 392 -36.91 16.15 -27.77
C ALA A 392 -36.30 16.37 -29.17
N ASP A 393 -36.77 17.36 -29.93
CA ASP A 393 -36.25 17.68 -31.27
C ASP A 393 -34.81 18.22 -31.22
N LEU A 394 -34.44 18.98 -30.18
CA LEU A 394 -33.05 19.39 -29.93
C LEU A 394 -32.13 18.20 -29.65
N TYR A 395 -32.58 17.23 -28.84
CA TYR A 395 -31.81 16.01 -28.56
C TYR A 395 -31.69 15.09 -29.78
N LEU A 396 -32.77 14.96 -30.55
CA LEU A 396 -32.84 14.05 -31.70
C LEU A 396 -32.17 14.61 -32.96
N GLY A 397 -31.67 15.85 -32.93
CA GLY A 397 -31.03 16.47 -34.09
C GLY A 397 -32.02 17.02 -35.12
N ARG A 398 -33.30 17.16 -34.75
CA ARG A 398 -34.38 17.60 -35.64
C ARG A 398 -34.59 19.12 -35.65
N HIS A 399 -34.01 19.82 -34.67
CA HIS A 399 -34.03 21.27 -34.61
C HIS A 399 -32.76 21.90 -35.23
N ARG A 400 -32.87 23.09 -35.84
CA ARG A 400 -31.76 23.80 -36.50
C ARG A 400 -30.56 24.09 -35.57
N MET A 401 -30.83 24.23 -34.26
CA MET A 401 -29.81 24.53 -33.23
C MET A 401 -29.34 23.28 -32.46
N SER A 402 -29.69 22.07 -32.90
CA SER A 402 -29.35 20.84 -32.15
C SER A 402 -27.84 20.62 -32.00
N ALA A 403 -27.05 20.92 -33.03
CA ALA A 403 -25.59 20.75 -32.98
C ALA A 403 -24.94 21.69 -31.93
N GLU A 404 -25.41 22.94 -31.89
CA GLU A 404 -25.03 23.94 -30.90
C GLU A 404 -25.43 23.49 -29.48
N PHE A 405 -26.70 23.12 -29.31
CA PHE A 405 -27.27 22.64 -28.06
C PHE A 405 -26.45 21.48 -27.49
N LEU A 406 -26.23 20.41 -28.26
CA LEU A 406 -25.54 19.21 -27.81
C LEU A 406 -24.04 19.44 -27.53
N THR A 407 -23.41 20.39 -28.24
CA THR A 407 -22.00 20.75 -28.03
C THR A 407 -21.82 21.50 -26.71
N ASN A 408 -22.74 22.42 -26.41
CA ASN A 408 -22.69 23.32 -25.27
C ASN A 408 -23.72 22.99 -24.18
N ILE A 409 -24.26 21.77 -24.15
CA ILE A 409 -25.38 21.37 -23.30
C ILE A 409 -25.12 21.57 -21.80
N ARG A 410 -23.88 21.38 -21.34
CA ARG A 410 -23.49 21.69 -19.95
C ARG A 410 -23.61 23.18 -19.65
N SER A 411 -23.17 24.03 -20.57
CA SER A 411 -23.29 25.49 -20.44
C SER A 411 -24.75 25.93 -20.41
N TYR A 412 -25.61 25.37 -21.28
CA TYR A 412 -27.05 25.66 -21.23
C TYR A 412 -27.67 25.17 -19.92
N ASN A 413 -27.34 23.96 -19.45
CA ASN A 413 -27.86 23.46 -18.16
C ASN A 413 -27.38 24.35 -17.00
N SER A 414 -26.10 24.70 -16.93
CA SER A 414 -25.58 25.61 -15.90
C SER A 414 -26.15 27.03 -16.01
N ALA A 415 -26.54 27.49 -17.20
CA ALA A 415 -27.22 28.77 -17.34
C ALA A 415 -28.68 28.71 -16.88
N LEU A 416 -29.28 27.51 -16.73
CA LEU A 416 -30.71 27.29 -16.44
C LEU A 416 -30.97 26.56 -15.12
N HIS A 417 -29.95 26.00 -14.46
CA HIS A 417 -30.16 25.26 -13.22
C HIS A 417 -30.68 26.15 -12.08
N LEU A 418 -31.44 25.55 -11.18
CA LEU A 418 -32.04 26.25 -10.04
C LEU A 418 -31.08 26.32 -8.84
N THR A 419 -30.09 25.42 -8.82
CA THR A 419 -29.07 25.31 -7.78
C THR A 419 -27.70 25.64 -8.33
N SER A 420 -26.72 25.83 -7.45
CA SER A 420 -25.32 25.90 -7.83
C SER A 420 -24.59 24.63 -7.42
N LEU A 421 -23.70 24.13 -8.30
CA LEU A 421 -22.90 22.95 -8.04
C LEU A 421 -21.58 23.33 -7.36
N GLY A 422 -21.45 23.02 -6.06
CA GLY A 422 -20.21 23.20 -5.30
C GLY A 422 -19.27 22.01 -5.50
N ALA A 423 -18.33 22.09 -6.45
CA ALA A 423 -17.27 21.09 -6.64
C ALA A 423 -15.98 21.70 -7.23
N LYS A 424 -14.81 21.16 -6.86
CA LYS A 424 -13.55 21.51 -7.53
C LYS A 424 -13.43 20.69 -8.81
N LEU A 425 -13.69 21.32 -9.95
CA LEU A 425 -13.54 20.71 -11.27
C LEU A 425 -12.07 20.64 -11.67
N ARG A 426 -11.64 19.50 -12.21
CA ARG A 426 -10.28 19.35 -12.76
C ARG A 426 -10.33 19.20 -14.27
N LEU A 427 -9.63 20.10 -14.96
CA LEU A 427 -9.33 19.97 -16.39
C LEU A 427 -8.01 19.20 -16.56
N VAL A 428 -8.01 18.17 -17.39
CA VAL A 428 -6.80 17.41 -17.77
C VAL A 428 -6.46 17.73 -19.23
N PRO A 429 -5.34 18.42 -19.53
CA PRO A 429 -4.94 18.72 -20.90
C PRO A 429 -4.51 17.44 -21.67
N GLY A 430 -4.82 17.37 -22.97
CA GLY A 430 -4.22 16.39 -23.90
C GLY A 430 -5.08 15.18 -24.32
N TRP A 431 -6.25 14.94 -23.71
CA TRP A 431 -7.32 14.06 -24.24
C TRP A 431 -8.65 14.38 -23.52
N CYS A 432 -9.79 13.98 -24.09
CA CYS A 432 -11.12 14.60 -23.89
C CYS A 432 -11.57 14.89 -22.44
N PRO A 433 -12.30 16.01 -22.21
CA PRO A 433 -12.66 16.53 -20.89
C PRO A 433 -13.75 15.67 -20.24
N SER A 434 -13.35 14.54 -19.68
CA SER A 434 -14.17 13.79 -18.74
C SER A 434 -14.48 14.70 -17.55
N PHE A 435 -15.75 14.74 -17.12
CA PHE A 435 -16.12 15.46 -15.90
C PHE A 435 -15.50 14.73 -14.71
N ILE A 436 -14.48 15.34 -14.11
CA ILE A 436 -13.76 14.78 -12.97
C ILE A 436 -13.89 15.78 -11.83
N ILE A 437 -14.50 15.32 -10.74
CA ILE A 437 -14.65 16.09 -9.51
C ILE A 437 -13.53 15.76 -8.55
N SER A 438 -13.10 16.74 -7.78
CA SER A 438 -12.21 16.57 -6.63
C SER A 438 -12.88 17.12 -5.38
N GLY A 439 -12.83 16.38 -4.28
CA GLY A 439 -13.44 16.81 -3.03
C GLY A 439 -14.93 16.48 -2.91
N GLN A 440 -15.59 17.10 -1.92
CA GLN A 440 -17.01 16.88 -1.66
C GLN A 440 -17.89 17.68 -2.63
N LEU A 441 -18.68 16.96 -3.45
CA LEU A 441 -19.74 17.54 -4.27
C LEU A 441 -20.96 17.83 -3.39
N HIS A 442 -21.55 19.00 -3.57
CA HIS A 442 -22.82 19.38 -2.94
C HIS A 442 -23.56 20.40 -3.81
N HIS A 443 -24.89 20.41 -3.72
CA HIS A 443 -25.73 21.43 -4.33
C HIS A 443 -26.05 22.52 -3.32
N ASN A 444 -26.03 23.75 -3.81
CA ASN A 444 -26.14 24.95 -3.01
C ASN A 444 -27.30 25.81 -3.53
N THR A 445 -28.15 26.24 -2.61
CA THR A 445 -29.23 27.19 -2.84
C THR A 445 -28.72 28.61 -2.65
N ALA A 446 -29.36 29.56 -3.31
CA ALA A 446 -29.16 30.99 -3.05
C ALA A 446 -30.39 31.56 -2.33
N PRO A 447 -30.31 32.74 -1.69
CA PRO A 447 -31.50 33.49 -1.30
C PRO A 447 -32.44 33.68 -2.51
N LEU A 448 -33.74 33.88 -2.28
CA LEU A 448 -34.73 34.01 -3.33
C LEU A 448 -34.44 35.21 -4.24
N PHE A 449 -34.07 36.34 -3.65
CA PHE A 449 -33.68 37.55 -4.36
C PHE A 449 -32.17 37.80 -4.24
N ALA A 450 -31.57 38.34 -5.30
CA ALA A 450 -30.19 38.82 -5.25
C ALA A 450 -30.08 40.09 -4.38
N GLU A 451 -28.90 40.32 -3.80
CA GLU A 451 -28.61 41.60 -3.14
C GLU A 451 -28.49 42.71 -4.19
N ASP A 452 -28.80 43.96 -3.82
CA ASP A 452 -29.01 45.09 -4.75
C ASP A 452 -27.75 45.47 -5.59
N SER A 453 -26.60 44.81 -5.37
CA SER A 453 -25.34 44.97 -6.13
C SER A 453 -24.71 43.64 -6.61
N ALA A 454 -25.33 42.50 -6.34
CA ALA A 454 -24.78 41.17 -6.67
C ALA A 454 -25.35 40.64 -7.99
N GLU A 455 -24.53 39.99 -8.81
CA GLU A 455 -25.02 39.26 -9.98
C GLU A 455 -25.95 38.11 -9.54
N PRO A 456 -27.14 37.96 -10.14
CA PRO A 456 -28.06 36.86 -9.81
C PRO A 456 -27.51 35.49 -10.23
N HIS A 457 -27.65 34.47 -9.37
CA HIS A 457 -27.21 33.10 -9.66
C HIS A 457 -28.28 32.05 -9.30
N GLY A 458 -28.23 30.87 -9.95
CA GLY A 458 -29.19 29.78 -9.73
C GLY A 458 -30.63 30.18 -10.03
N TRP A 459 -31.55 29.93 -9.10
CA TRP A 459 -32.95 30.33 -9.29
C TRP A 459 -33.21 31.84 -9.27
N GLN A 460 -32.32 32.67 -8.73
CA GLN A 460 -32.52 34.12 -8.64
C GLN A 460 -32.69 34.74 -10.03
N VAL A 461 -32.08 34.11 -11.03
CA VAL A 461 -32.13 34.53 -12.41
C VAL A 461 -33.54 34.40 -13.00
N TYR A 462 -34.44 33.61 -12.41
CA TYR A 462 -35.84 33.51 -12.87
C TYR A 462 -36.75 34.66 -12.40
N PHE A 463 -36.26 35.57 -11.55
CA PHE A 463 -37.09 36.59 -10.88
C PHE A 463 -36.63 38.03 -11.12
N ASN A 464 -35.64 38.26 -11.98
CA ASN A 464 -35.14 39.60 -12.30
C ASN A 464 -35.71 40.13 -13.63
N ASP A 465 -35.83 41.45 -13.73
CA ASP A 465 -36.36 42.11 -14.95
C ASP A 465 -35.42 41.95 -16.17
N ARG A 466 -34.18 41.53 -15.94
CA ARG A 466 -33.12 41.30 -16.94
C ARG A 466 -32.68 39.84 -16.97
N GLU A 467 -33.62 38.91 -16.89
CA GLU A 467 -33.35 37.46 -16.85
C GLU A 467 -32.44 36.99 -17.98
N LEU A 468 -32.78 37.31 -19.23
CA LEU A 468 -32.04 36.84 -20.38
C LEU A 468 -30.61 37.42 -20.43
N GLU A 469 -30.44 38.70 -20.12
CA GLU A 469 -29.14 39.37 -20.05
C GLU A 469 -28.27 38.76 -18.93
N SER A 470 -28.87 38.48 -17.78
CA SER A 470 -28.18 37.88 -16.64
C SER A 470 -27.72 36.45 -16.97
N ARG A 471 -28.54 35.61 -17.62
CA ARG A 471 -28.10 34.26 -18.02
C ARG A 471 -27.03 34.27 -19.11
N GLN A 472 -27.06 35.23 -20.02
CA GLN A 472 -26.02 35.40 -21.03
C GLN A 472 -24.67 35.77 -20.41
N SER A 473 -24.68 36.62 -19.38
CA SER A 473 -23.46 36.99 -18.65
C SER A 473 -22.78 35.80 -17.97
N LEU A 474 -23.56 34.81 -17.51
CA LEU A 474 -23.07 33.59 -16.84
C LEU A 474 -22.30 32.65 -17.78
N SER A 475 -22.49 32.74 -19.10
CA SER A 475 -21.73 31.91 -20.05
C SER A 475 -21.58 32.54 -21.44
N GLN A 476 -20.35 32.91 -21.80
CA GLN A 476 -20.03 33.40 -23.16
C GLN A 476 -20.24 32.35 -24.27
N LYS A 477 -20.59 31.09 -23.93
CA LYS A 477 -20.74 29.97 -24.87
C LYS A 477 -22.19 29.65 -25.22
N VAL A 478 -23.18 30.34 -24.65
CA VAL A 478 -24.61 30.10 -24.95
C VAL A 478 -25.12 31.11 -25.99
N LYS A 479 -25.95 30.63 -26.92
CA LYS A 479 -26.61 31.51 -27.90
C LYS A 479 -27.88 32.10 -27.30
N PRO A 480 -28.08 33.43 -27.40
CA PRO A 480 -29.26 34.14 -26.90
C PRO A 480 -30.59 33.47 -27.28
N GLU A 481 -30.80 33.24 -28.58
CA GLU A 481 -32.06 32.70 -29.11
C GLU A 481 -32.40 31.30 -28.54
N LEU A 482 -31.40 30.44 -28.38
CA LEU A 482 -31.62 29.09 -27.84
C LEU A 482 -31.85 29.12 -26.32
N LEU A 483 -31.15 30.01 -25.63
CA LEU A 483 -31.32 30.19 -24.19
C LEU A 483 -32.74 30.68 -23.86
N GLU A 484 -33.23 31.66 -24.62
CA GLU A 484 -34.61 32.18 -24.52
C GLU A 484 -35.65 31.09 -24.80
N LEU A 485 -35.44 30.28 -25.84
CA LEU A 485 -36.30 29.13 -26.16
C LEU A 485 -36.37 28.12 -25.00
N LEU A 486 -35.22 27.74 -24.44
CA LEU A 486 -35.13 26.77 -23.35
C LEU A 486 -35.72 27.33 -22.04
N GLN A 487 -35.52 28.61 -21.77
CA GLN A 487 -36.08 29.30 -20.61
C GLN A 487 -37.61 29.38 -20.69
N THR A 488 -38.15 29.75 -21.85
CA THR A 488 -39.60 29.75 -22.11
C THR A 488 -40.20 28.35 -21.90
N LEU A 489 -39.52 27.32 -22.42
CA LEU A 489 -39.93 25.93 -22.21
C LEU A 489 -39.98 25.57 -20.71
N LEU A 490 -38.96 25.95 -19.93
CA LEU A 490 -38.94 25.68 -18.49
C LEU A 490 -40.01 26.48 -17.73
N HIS A 491 -40.35 27.70 -18.15
CA HIS A 491 -41.48 28.45 -17.61
C HIS A 491 -42.81 27.74 -17.79
N GLU A 492 -43.00 27.04 -18.91
CA GLU A 492 -44.25 26.37 -19.24
C GLU A 492 -44.39 25.01 -18.52
N CYS A 493 -43.33 24.20 -18.52
CA CYS A 493 -43.42 22.81 -18.07
C CYS A 493 -42.84 22.52 -16.68
N ASN A 494 -41.81 23.25 -16.24
CA ASN A 494 -41.09 22.90 -15.01
C ASN A 494 -41.88 23.30 -13.76
N GLY A 495 -42.21 22.32 -12.92
CA GLY A 495 -43.01 22.55 -11.70
C GLY A 495 -42.31 23.46 -10.67
N TYR A 496 -40.99 23.35 -10.51
CA TYR A 496 -40.23 24.17 -9.56
C TYR A 496 -40.15 25.61 -10.01
N VAL A 497 -39.85 25.85 -11.29
CA VAL A 497 -39.77 27.19 -11.89
C VAL A 497 -41.10 27.93 -11.73
N ARG A 498 -42.22 27.29 -12.10
CA ARG A 498 -43.56 27.89 -11.98
C ARG A 498 -43.91 28.23 -10.54
N SER A 499 -43.65 27.31 -9.62
CA SER A 499 -43.99 27.47 -8.21
C SER A 499 -43.16 28.60 -7.57
N LEU A 500 -41.84 28.60 -7.79
CA LEU A 500 -40.97 29.65 -7.25
C LEU A 500 -41.30 31.03 -7.84
N ARG A 501 -41.63 31.11 -9.13
CA ARG A 501 -42.03 32.37 -9.77
C ARG A 501 -43.35 32.91 -9.22
N ALA A 502 -44.33 32.03 -9.01
CA ALA A 502 -45.61 32.41 -8.40
C ALA A 502 -45.40 32.92 -6.96
N VAL A 503 -44.52 32.28 -6.19
CA VAL A 503 -44.17 32.71 -4.83
C VAL A 503 -43.43 34.05 -4.85
N ALA A 504 -42.42 34.21 -5.71
CA ALA A 504 -41.67 35.46 -5.84
C ALA A 504 -42.59 36.64 -6.20
N HIS A 505 -43.55 36.42 -7.11
CA HIS A 505 -44.55 37.42 -7.48
C HIS A 505 -45.50 37.79 -6.32
N ARG A 506 -45.89 36.81 -5.51
CA ARG A 506 -46.73 37.06 -4.32
C ARG A 506 -45.99 37.90 -3.29
N ILE A 507 -44.72 37.57 -3.03
CA ILE A 507 -43.88 38.29 -2.05
C ILE A 507 -43.57 39.71 -2.51
N SER A 508 -43.41 39.95 -3.82
CA SER A 508 -43.22 41.32 -4.32
C SER A 508 -44.48 42.18 -4.26
N GLN A 509 -45.66 41.56 -4.14
CA GLN A 509 -46.96 42.24 -4.02
C GLN A 509 -47.43 42.45 -2.58
N ASP A 510 -46.93 41.66 -1.63
CA ASP A 510 -47.39 41.63 -0.24
C ASP A 510 -46.25 42.00 0.74
N PRO A 511 -46.27 43.23 1.30
CA PRO A 511 -45.28 43.68 2.27
C PRO A 511 -45.26 42.88 3.58
N GLU A 512 -46.35 42.20 3.95
CA GLU A 512 -46.41 41.41 5.20
C GLU A 512 -45.56 40.12 5.10
N LEU A 513 -45.23 39.68 3.89
CA LEU A 513 -44.37 38.52 3.63
C LEU A 513 -42.86 38.86 3.63
N GLY A 514 -42.47 40.07 4.04
CA GLY A 514 -41.09 40.57 3.98
C GLY A 514 -40.06 39.73 4.75
N ASP A 515 -40.48 39.01 5.80
CA ASP A 515 -39.62 38.14 6.64
C ASP A 515 -39.88 36.63 6.42
N ALA A 516 -40.72 36.27 5.44
CA ALA A 516 -41.14 34.89 5.26
C ALA A 516 -40.00 34.00 4.74
N ARG A 517 -40.06 32.69 5.02
CA ARG A 517 -39.14 31.70 4.44
C ARG A 517 -39.87 30.78 3.50
N ILE A 518 -39.21 30.39 2.41
CA ILE A 518 -39.75 29.43 1.48
C ILE A 518 -39.15 28.05 1.81
N VAL A 519 -40.01 27.05 1.98
CA VAL A 519 -39.60 25.69 2.32
C VAL A 519 -40.09 24.73 1.26
N ILE A 520 -39.16 24.00 0.64
CA ILE A 520 -39.49 22.82 -0.17
C ILE A 520 -39.38 21.60 0.75
N HIS A 521 -40.52 20.98 1.03
CA HIS A 521 -40.56 19.82 1.92
C HIS A 521 -40.13 18.53 1.21
N PRO A 522 -39.46 17.61 1.94
CA PRO A 522 -39.04 16.30 1.43
C PRO A 522 -40.21 15.34 1.21
N ASP A 523 -41.39 15.63 1.78
CA ASP A 523 -42.54 14.74 1.79
C ASP A 523 -43.66 15.40 0.98
N ARG A 524 -43.89 14.92 -0.25
CA ARG A 524 -45.18 15.17 -0.92
C ARG A 524 -46.21 14.25 -0.27
N ARG A 525 -47.41 14.78 -0.02
CA ARG A 525 -48.56 14.00 0.47
C ARG A 525 -48.64 12.62 -0.24
N PRO A 526 -48.74 11.51 0.50
CA PRO A 526 -48.89 10.19 -0.09
C PRO A 526 -50.13 10.12 -0.99
N SER A 527 -49.99 9.52 -2.17
CA SER A 527 -51.13 9.27 -3.07
C SER A 527 -52.18 8.42 -2.33
N GLY A 528 -53.39 8.96 -2.14
CA GLY A 528 -54.53 8.25 -1.52
C GLY A 528 -55.01 8.75 -0.15
N GLU A 529 -54.33 9.69 0.51
CA GLU A 529 -54.83 10.25 1.78
C GLU A 529 -55.94 11.30 1.59
N HIS A 530 -56.71 11.62 2.63
CA HIS A 530 -57.93 12.44 2.55
C HIS A 530 -57.66 13.96 2.49
N ILE A 531 -58.37 14.68 1.61
CA ILE A 531 -58.18 16.11 1.28
C ILE A 531 -58.30 17.06 2.48
N ARG A 532 -58.99 16.66 3.54
CA ARG A 532 -59.40 17.55 4.64
C ARG A 532 -58.49 17.56 5.87
N ARG A 533 -57.30 16.95 5.82
CA ARG A 533 -56.35 16.89 6.96
C ARG A 533 -55.08 17.73 6.79
N TYR A 534 -54.75 18.11 5.55
CA TYR A 534 -53.61 18.98 5.20
C TYR A 534 -54.00 19.93 4.05
N ASN A 535 -54.12 21.23 4.33
CA ASN A 535 -54.48 22.28 3.37
C ASN A 535 -53.30 22.69 2.48
N LEU A 536 -52.69 21.76 1.73
CA LEU A 536 -51.67 22.06 0.72
C LEU A 536 -52.32 22.23 -0.67
N PRO A 537 -51.77 23.09 -1.57
CA PRO A 537 -52.37 23.36 -2.89
C PRO A 537 -52.63 22.10 -3.71
N THR A 538 -53.72 22.12 -4.46
CA THR A 538 -54.47 20.95 -4.98
C THR A 538 -54.02 20.42 -6.35
N ALA A 539 -52.85 20.78 -6.86
CA ALA A 539 -52.37 20.30 -8.16
C ALA A 539 -51.10 19.46 -8.02
N ASN A 540 -50.68 18.79 -9.09
CA ASN A 540 -49.39 18.07 -9.21
C ASN A 540 -48.14 18.99 -9.08
N GLU A 541 -48.29 20.11 -8.38
CA GLU A 541 -47.35 21.19 -8.19
C GLU A 541 -46.37 20.86 -7.05
N VAL A 542 -45.19 21.45 -7.12
CA VAL A 542 -44.14 21.29 -6.12
C VAL A 542 -44.66 21.90 -4.81
N GLY A 543 -44.62 21.13 -3.71
CA GLY A 543 -45.01 21.62 -2.38
C GLY A 543 -43.99 22.64 -1.86
N ILE A 544 -44.16 23.90 -2.27
CA ILE A 544 -43.41 25.06 -1.81
C ILE A 544 -44.30 25.83 -0.82
N LEU A 545 -43.87 25.92 0.44
CA LEU A 545 -44.58 26.63 1.49
C LEU A 545 -43.90 27.94 1.85
N ILE A 546 -44.71 28.95 2.19
CA ILE A 546 -44.26 30.21 2.79
C ILE A 546 -44.52 30.09 4.30
N VAL A 547 -43.48 30.20 5.12
CA VAL A 547 -43.54 30.00 6.58
C VAL A 547 -43.09 31.27 7.28
N GLU A 548 -43.90 31.75 8.24
CA GLU A 548 -43.55 32.86 9.15
C GLU A 548 -42.67 32.36 10.31
N ASP A 549 -41.81 33.21 10.87
CA ASP A 549 -40.71 32.82 11.79
C ASP A 549 -41.17 32.29 13.18
N ASN A 550 -42.47 32.08 13.38
CA ASN A 550 -43.05 31.59 14.61
C ASN A 550 -43.32 30.07 14.56
N GLU A 551 -42.45 29.31 15.24
CA GLU A 551 -42.72 28.02 15.92
C GLU A 551 -42.46 26.66 15.24
N ASN A 552 -41.77 26.53 14.11
CA ASN A 552 -41.25 25.20 13.72
C ASN A 552 -39.80 25.24 13.26
N THR A 553 -38.93 24.54 14.00
CA THR A 553 -37.56 24.25 13.53
C THR A 553 -37.67 23.40 12.27
N PRO A 554 -37.13 23.84 11.11
CA PRO A 554 -37.19 23.06 9.87
C PRO A 554 -36.61 21.67 10.08
N ALA A 555 -37.23 20.65 9.48
CA ALA A 555 -36.70 19.30 9.53
C ALA A 555 -35.32 19.27 8.85
N SER A 556 -34.42 18.39 9.30
CA SER A 556 -33.02 18.36 8.83
C SER A 556 -32.83 18.08 7.33
N ARG A 557 -33.92 17.81 6.59
CA ARG A 557 -33.94 17.54 5.14
C ARG A 557 -34.64 18.63 4.33
N ASP A 558 -35.29 19.60 4.97
CA ASP A 558 -36.00 20.68 4.27
C ASP A 558 -35.04 21.53 3.45
N VAL A 559 -35.46 21.96 2.25
CA VAL A 559 -34.74 23.00 1.49
C VAL A 559 -35.34 24.34 1.86
N VAL A 560 -34.64 25.08 2.71
CA VAL A 560 -35.04 26.40 3.17
C VAL A 560 -34.42 27.46 2.26
N ILE A 561 -35.24 28.38 1.79
CA ILE A 561 -34.87 29.48 0.92
C ILE A 561 -35.26 30.76 1.65
N GLN A 562 -34.26 31.55 2.02
CA GLN A 562 -34.45 32.86 2.62
C GLN A 562 -34.68 33.91 1.54
N LEU A 563 -35.42 34.98 1.85
CA LEU A 563 -35.74 36.01 0.84
C LEU A 563 -34.51 36.82 0.44
N ARG A 564 -33.77 37.30 1.44
CA ARG A 564 -32.53 38.07 1.32
C ARG A 564 -31.59 37.68 2.47
N GLY A 565 -30.27 37.81 2.25
CA GLY A 565 -29.26 37.50 3.28
C GLY A 565 -29.16 36.00 3.65
N GLY A 566 -28.34 35.70 4.66
CA GLY A 566 -28.16 34.36 5.25
C GLY A 566 -27.39 33.31 4.42
N GLY A 567 -26.88 33.72 3.25
CA GLY A 567 -25.87 32.99 2.50
C GLY A 567 -26.39 31.75 1.77
N SER A 568 -25.48 31.05 1.10
CA SER A 568 -25.83 29.85 0.36
C SER A 568 -26.05 28.65 1.28
N GLN A 569 -27.14 27.90 1.10
CA GLN A 569 -27.45 26.73 1.91
C GLN A 569 -27.30 25.43 1.12
N ARG A 570 -26.85 24.36 1.78
CA ARG A 570 -26.65 23.05 1.15
C ARG A 570 -27.96 22.27 1.07
N ILE A 571 -28.26 21.70 -0.09
CA ILE A 571 -29.36 20.73 -0.25
C ILE A 571 -28.90 19.36 0.21
N SER A 572 -29.75 18.66 0.98
CA SER A 572 -29.51 17.26 1.33
C SER A 572 -29.51 16.37 0.09
N GLU A 573 -28.50 15.51 -0.05
CA GLU A 573 -28.39 14.54 -1.15
C GLU A 573 -29.56 13.54 -1.15
N THR A 574 -30.24 13.39 -0.01
CA THR A 574 -31.42 12.53 0.15
C THR A 574 -32.74 13.22 -0.19
N HIS A 575 -32.71 14.50 -0.60
CA HIS A 575 -33.90 15.25 -0.96
C HIS A 575 -34.41 14.84 -2.34
N ARG A 576 -35.73 14.75 -2.51
CA ARG A 576 -36.36 14.35 -3.79
C ARG A 576 -36.10 15.33 -4.93
N SER A 577 -35.90 16.61 -4.60
CA SER A 577 -35.63 17.66 -5.59
C SER A 577 -34.15 17.82 -5.94
N TYR A 578 -33.24 17.07 -5.32
CA TYR A 578 -31.80 17.21 -5.54
C TYR A 578 -31.44 17.08 -7.03
N ASP A 579 -31.90 16.02 -7.68
CA ASP A 579 -31.60 15.74 -9.09
C ASP A 579 -32.29 16.77 -10.05
N PRO A 580 -33.61 17.05 -9.95
CA PRO A 580 -34.29 17.94 -10.88
C PRO A 580 -33.96 19.43 -10.73
N LEU A 581 -33.46 19.89 -9.58
CA LEU A 581 -33.05 21.29 -9.42
C LEU A 581 -31.72 21.59 -10.14
N GLU A 582 -30.79 20.63 -10.17
CA GLU A 582 -29.50 20.80 -10.85
C GLU A 582 -29.55 20.43 -12.34
N TYR A 583 -30.30 19.38 -12.70
CA TYR A 583 -30.31 18.83 -14.06
C TYR A 583 -31.61 19.15 -14.80
N VAL A 584 -32.00 20.42 -14.85
CA VAL A 584 -33.27 20.88 -15.46
C VAL A 584 -33.46 20.43 -16.92
N LEU A 585 -32.39 20.23 -17.69
CA LEU A 585 -32.49 19.72 -19.06
C LEU A 585 -32.64 18.20 -19.16
N LEU A 586 -32.31 17.45 -18.09
CA LEU A 586 -32.59 16.01 -17.97
C LEU A 586 -33.92 15.73 -17.25
N PHE A 587 -34.43 16.70 -16.49
CA PHE A 587 -35.68 16.65 -15.72
C PHE A 587 -36.54 17.89 -16.04
N PRO A 588 -36.99 18.05 -17.30
CA PRO A 588 -37.64 19.29 -17.75
C PRO A 588 -38.91 19.63 -16.98
N ASN A 589 -39.67 18.62 -16.52
CA ASN A 589 -40.89 18.86 -15.77
C ASN A 589 -40.66 18.99 -14.25
N GLY A 590 -39.43 18.78 -13.78
CA GLY A 590 -39.09 18.73 -12.36
C GLY A 590 -39.50 17.41 -11.70
N GLU A 591 -39.33 16.28 -12.39
CA GLU A 591 -39.64 14.97 -11.84
C GLU A 591 -38.74 14.62 -10.65
N ASP A 592 -39.32 14.04 -9.60
CA ASP A 592 -38.58 13.68 -8.39
C ASP A 592 -37.44 12.69 -8.70
N GLY A 593 -36.28 12.95 -8.10
CA GLY A 593 -35.14 12.03 -8.06
C GLY A 593 -35.29 10.97 -6.96
N TRP A 594 -34.21 10.25 -6.67
CA TRP A 594 -34.23 9.28 -5.58
C TRP A 594 -34.38 9.95 -4.20
N HIS A 595 -35.23 9.38 -3.34
CA HIS A 595 -35.34 9.71 -1.91
C HIS A 595 -35.55 8.45 -1.03
N PRO A 596 -35.23 8.49 0.28
CA PRO A 596 -35.22 7.32 1.17
C PRO A 596 -36.54 6.59 1.39
N GLU A 597 -37.67 7.23 1.08
CA GLU A 597 -39.01 6.65 1.28
C GLU A 597 -39.46 5.79 0.10
N LEU A 598 -38.71 5.80 -1.01
CA LEU A 598 -39.02 4.95 -2.15
C LEU A 598 -38.91 3.48 -1.76
N LEU A 599 -39.94 2.71 -2.11
CA LEU A 599 -40.03 1.28 -1.85
C LEU A 599 -39.96 0.50 -3.16
N MET A 600 -39.29 -0.66 -3.11
CA MET A 600 -39.44 -1.70 -4.11
C MET A 600 -40.84 -2.34 -4.00
N SER A 601 -41.29 -3.03 -5.05
CA SER A 601 -42.61 -3.68 -5.04
C SER A 601 -42.79 -4.79 -3.98
N ASN A 602 -41.72 -5.23 -3.33
CA ASN A 602 -41.77 -6.17 -2.20
C ASN A 602 -41.77 -5.48 -0.82
N GLY A 603 -42.02 -4.17 -0.75
CA GLY A 603 -42.05 -3.38 0.49
C GLY A 603 -40.68 -3.04 1.09
N LYS A 604 -39.56 -3.50 0.50
CA LYS A 604 -38.22 -3.15 0.97
C LYS A 604 -37.80 -1.77 0.44
N LYS A 605 -37.04 -1.02 1.23
CA LYS A 605 -36.45 0.27 0.81
C LYS A 605 -35.67 0.13 -0.51
N LEU A 606 -35.92 1.05 -1.43
CA LEU A 606 -35.19 1.17 -2.69
C LEU A 606 -33.90 1.94 -2.43
N THR A 607 -32.75 1.30 -2.60
CA THR A 607 -31.44 1.96 -2.42
C THR A 607 -31.13 2.88 -3.61
N PRO A 608 -30.34 3.97 -3.42
CA PRO A 608 -30.03 4.90 -4.51
C PRO A 608 -29.30 4.18 -5.64
N MET A 609 -28.37 3.26 -5.32
CA MET A 609 -27.67 2.44 -6.30
C MET A 609 -28.64 1.64 -7.20
N LYS A 610 -29.70 1.03 -6.65
CA LYS A 610 -30.69 0.28 -7.45
C LYS A 610 -31.58 1.20 -8.28
N TYR A 611 -31.92 2.38 -7.75
CA TYR A 611 -32.68 3.39 -8.47
C TYR A 611 -31.90 3.85 -9.71
N TYR A 612 -30.68 4.35 -9.52
CA TYR A 612 -29.84 4.87 -10.60
C TYR A 612 -29.39 3.77 -11.57
N ALA A 613 -29.11 2.55 -11.09
CA ALA A 613 -28.83 1.42 -11.98
C ALA A 613 -29.99 1.13 -12.92
N SER A 614 -31.23 1.22 -12.43
CA SER A 614 -32.42 1.02 -13.27
C SER A 614 -32.69 2.19 -14.21
N GLU A 615 -32.36 3.40 -13.77
CA GLU A 615 -32.58 4.63 -14.52
C GLU A 615 -31.70 4.70 -15.77
N ILE A 616 -30.42 4.34 -15.65
CA ILE A 616 -29.45 4.46 -16.75
C ILE A 616 -29.57 3.35 -17.81
N MET A 617 -30.53 2.44 -17.69
CA MET A 617 -30.75 1.37 -18.67
C MET A 617 -31.48 1.89 -19.92
N VAL A 618 -30.94 1.55 -21.09
CA VAL A 618 -31.62 1.79 -22.38
C VAL A 618 -32.83 0.87 -22.48
N ARG A 619 -34.00 1.41 -22.88
CA ARG A 619 -35.24 0.64 -23.06
C ARG A 619 -35.69 0.72 -24.50
N ALA A 620 -36.07 -0.43 -25.06
CA ALA A 620 -36.51 -0.52 -26.45
C ALA A 620 -37.75 0.36 -26.68
N GLY A 621 -37.74 1.15 -27.76
CA GLY A 621 -38.87 2.00 -28.15
C GLY A 621 -39.12 3.20 -27.24
N GLN A 622 -38.23 3.51 -26.29
CA GLN A 622 -38.36 4.65 -25.38
C GLN A 622 -37.28 5.70 -25.62
N PHE A 623 -37.71 6.95 -25.79
CA PHE A 623 -36.80 8.09 -25.86
C PHE A 623 -36.26 8.40 -24.45
N SER A 624 -34.96 8.68 -24.35
CA SER A 624 -34.29 8.94 -23.08
C SER A 624 -33.34 10.14 -23.20
N VAL A 625 -33.70 11.25 -22.56
CA VAL A 625 -32.86 12.46 -22.50
C VAL A 625 -31.50 12.19 -21.85
N LEU A 626 -31.41 11.20 -20.94
CA LEU A 626 -30.15 10.78 -20.34
C LEU A 626 -29.19 10.27 -21.40
N HIS A 627 -29.61 9.32 -22.23
CA HIS A 627 -28.72 8.68 -23.21
C HIS A 627 -28.35 9.63 -24.37
N TYR A 628 -29.18 10.63 -24.68
CA TYR A 628 -28.87 11.69 -25.63
C TYR A 628 -28.10 12.87 -25.01
N GLY A 629 -28.01 12.93 -23.67
CA GLY A 629 -27.42 14.02 -22.87
C GLY A 629 -25.90 14.22 -23.02
N ARG A 630 -25.18 13.31 -23.68
CA ARG A 630 -23.73 13.40 -23.96
C ARG A 630 -22.91 13.83 -22.72
N ARG A 631 -22.26 14.99 -22.79
CA ARG A 631 -21.47 15.55 -21.70
C ARG A 631 -22.31 15.82 -20.45
N LEU A 632 -23.57 16.24 -20.56
CA LEU A 632 -24.44 16.43 -19.40
C LEU A 632 -24.73 15.09 -18.70
N PHE A 633 -24.89 14.00 -19.46
CA PHE A 633 -25.06 12.65 -18.92
C PHE A 633 -23.84 12.17 -18.12
N GLN A 634 -22.62 12.45 -18.59
CA GLN A 634 -21.40 12.16 -17.81
C GLN A 634 -21.39 12.89 -16.46
N GLN A 635 -21.81 14.17 -16.45
CA GLN A 635 -21.86 14.98 -15.23
C GLN A 635 -22.93 14.42 -14.26
N TYR A 636 -24.10 14.07 -14.79
CA TYR A 636 -25.16 13.41 -14.04
C TYR A 636 -24.68 12.13 -13.37
N LEU A 637 -24.03 11.22 -14.12
CA LEU A 637 -23.53 9.96 -13.58
C LEU A 637 -22.54 10.16 -12.43
N VAL A 638 -21.60 11.10 -12.58
CA VAL A 638 -20.60 11.40 -11.53
C VAL A 638 -21.25 11.95 -10.27
N ASP A 639 -22.24 12.83 -10.40
CA ASP A 639 -23.00 13.34 -9.26
C ASP A 639 -23.83 12.23 -8.59
N MET A 640 -24.55 11.41 -9.36
CA MET A 640 -25.32 10.30 -8.81
C MET A 640 -24.42 9.27 -8.09
N CYS A 641 -23.19 9.05 -8.57
CA CYS A 641 -22.18 8.27 -7.85
C CYS A 641 -21.80 8.94 -6.52
N ALA A 642 -21.52 10.25 -6.52
CA ALA A 642 -21.22 11.00 -5.30
C ALA A 642 -22.39 10.94 -4.30
N LYS A 643 -23.64 11.03 -4.76
CA LYS A 643 -24.86 10.86 -3.97
C LYS A 643 -24.98 9.46 -3.35
N ILE A 644 -24.71 8.40 -4.13
CA ILE A 644 -24.67 7.01 -3.60
C ILE A 644 -23.62 6.88 -2.50
N GLU A 645 -22.45 7.48 -2.68
CA GLU A 645 -21.37 7.43 -1.69
C GLU A 645 -21.68 8.29 -0.45
N ALA A 646 -22.25 9.47 -0.63
CA ALA A 646 -22.65 10.35 0.46
C ALA A 646 -23.67 9.66 1.38
N GLU A 647 -24.64 8.92 0.82
CA GLU A 647 -25.60 8.14 1.62
C GLU A 647 -24.91 7.04 2.44
N ARG A 648 -23.99 6.29 1.83
CA ARG A 648 -23.21 5.26 2.54
C ARG A 648 -22.32 5.86 3.63
N LEU A 649 -21.70 7.01 3.36
CA LEU A 649 -20.87 7.74 4.33
C LEU A 649 -21.71 8.32 5.46
N LEU A 650 -22.90 8.83 5.17
CA LEU A 650 -23.87 9.30 6.17
C LEU A 650 -24.30 8.15 7.08
N TYR A 651 -24.59 6.98 6.52
CA TYR A 651 -24.88 5.77 7.29
C TYR A 651 -23.71 5.45 8.22
N LEU A 652 -22.48 5.40 7.69
CA LEU A 652 -21.30 5.16 8.52
C LEU A 652 -21.13 6.20 9.62
N ARG A 653 -21.34 7.50 9.32
CA ARG A 653 -21.22 8.59 10.30
C ARG A 653 -22.25 8.49 11.42
N THR A 654 -23.50 8.23 11.09
CA THR A 654 -24.61 8.15 12.05
C THR A 654 -24.59 6.86 12.87
N HIS A 655 -24.02 5.78 12.33
CA HIS A 655 -23.94 4.47 12.97
C HIS A 655 -22.54 4.17 13.55
N GLN A 656 -21.71 5.20 13.81
CA GLN A 656 -20.41 5.00 14.49
C GLN A 656 -20.58 4.37 15.88
N GLN A 657 -21.72 4.59 16.53
CA GLN A 657 -22.02 3.96 17.82
C GLN A 657 -22.18 2.43 17.72
N ASP A 658 -22.57 1.88 16.56
CA ASP A 658 -22.63 0.43 16.35
C ASP A 658 -21.25 -0.20 16.13
N LEU A 659 -20.24 0.64 15.88
CA LEU A 659 -18.84 0.24 15.75
C LEU A 659 -18.10 0.29 17.10
N ARG A 660 -18.79 0.60 18.21
CA ARG A 660 -18.20 0.47 19.55
C ARG A 660 -17.79 -0.97 19.75
N SER A 661 -16.57 -1.13 20.21
CA SER A 661 -16.01 -2.45 20.46
C SER A 661 -15.04 -2.42 21.61
N GLU A 662 -15.04 -3.49 22.37
CA GLU A 662 -14.11 -3.73 23.46
C GLU A 662 -13.77 -5.23 23.47
N THR A 663 -12.66 -5.60 24.09
CA THR A 663 -12.40 -6.98 24.48
C THR A 663 -13.52 -7.49 25.38
N TYR A 664 -13.86 -8.76 25.27
CA TYR A 664 -14.94 -9.33 26.09
C TYR A 664 -14.68 -9.17 27.59
N SER A 665 -13.47 -9.48 28.05
CA SER A 665 -13.01 -9.25 29.42
C SER A 665 -13.09 -7.77 29.81
N GLY A 666 -12.57 -6.85 28.98
CA GLY A 666 -12.66 -5.41 29.26
C GLY A 666 -14.09 -4.88 29.34
N LEU A 667 -15.01 -5.42 28.53
CA LEU A 667 -16.43 -5.09 28.60
C LEU A 667 -17.09 -5.67 29.86
N TRP A 668 -16.73 -6.89 30.24
CA TRP A 668 -17.23 -7.55 31.45
C TRP A 668 -16.77 -6.80 32.70
N ASP A 669 -15.48 -6.51 32.83
CA ASP A 669 -14.88 -5.80 33.95
C ASP A 669 -15.44 -4.37 34.10
N ALA A 670 -15.77 -3.73 32.98
CA ALA A 670 -16.36 -2.40 33.00
C ALA A 670 -17.82 -2.39 33.47
N LEU A 671 -18.59 -3.44 33.19
CA LEU A 671 -20.03 -3.53 33.46
C LEU A 671 -20.40 -4.36 34.69
N PHE A 672 -19.51 -5.22 35.16
CA PHE A 672 -19.75 -6.16 36.26
C PHE A 672 -18.58 -6.17 37.24
N ALA A 673 -18.89 -6.20 38.53
CA ALA A 673 -17.92 -6.44 39.59
C ALA A 673 -17.44 -7.90 39.58
N ALA A 674 -16.37 -8.19 40.31
CA ALA A 674 -15.78 -9.54 40.39
C ALA A 674 -16.77 -10.62 40.89
N ASP A 675 -17.82 -10.22 41.61
CA ASP A 675 -18.90 -11.10 42.09
C ASP A 675 -20.11 -11.22 41.13
N GLY A 676 -20.00 -10.64 39.93
CA GLY A 676 -21.00 -10.71 38.86
C GLY A 676 -22.15 -9.70 38.99
N ARG A 677 -22.14 -8.81 39.99
CA ARG A 677 -23.14 -7.73 40.12
C ARG A 677 -22.85 -6.57 39.16
N SER A 678 -23.91 -5.92 38.66
CA SER A 678 -23.76 -4.77 37.75
C SER A 678 -23.06 -3.63 38.47
N THR A 679 -22.10 -2.99 37.80
CA THR A 679 -21.55 -1.71 38.23
C THR A 679 -22.49 -0.57 37.84
N ASP A 680 -22.38 0.59 38.49
CA ASP A 680 -23.11 1.82 38.17
C ASP A 680 -22.54 2.55 36.94
N ARG A 681 -21.59 1.94 36.23
CA ARG A 681 -20.91 2.54 35.09
C ARG A 681 -21.84 2.58 33.88
N ASP A 682 -21.97 3.75 33.26
CA ASP A 682 -22.80 3.93 32.07
C ASP A 682 -22.19 3.20 30.86
N PRO A 683 -22.93 2.26 30.22
CA PRO A 683 -22.52 1.67 28.94
C PRO A 683 -22.20 2.70 27.85
N SER A 684 -22.72 3.93 27.96
CA SER A 684 -22.41 5.02 27.06
C SER A 684 -20.91 5.30 27.03
N ASP A 685 -20.15 5.11 28.13
CA ASP A 685 -18.73 5.51 28.25
C ASP A 685 -17.69 4.45 27.84
N ILE A 686 -18.13 3.26 27.40
CA ILE A 686 -17.26 2.12 27.12
C ILE A 686 -17.12 1.92 25.60
N GLY A 687 -15.90 1.66 25.13
CA GLY A 687 -15.63 1.28 23.73
C GLY A 687 -15.97 2.37 22.71
N LYS A 688 -16.10 3.64 23.11
CA LYS A 688 -16.33 4.77 22.19
C LYS A 688 -15.17 4.85 21.19
N PRO A 689 -15.41 4.78 19.88
CA PRO A 689 -14.37 5.10 18.93
C PRO A 689 -14.02 6.58 19.08
N ALA A 690 -12.76 6.89 19.42
CA ALA A 690 -12.26 8.27 19.51
C ALA A 690 -12.21 8.99 18.14
N HIS A 691 -12.60 8.28 17.06
CA HIS A 691 -12.42 8.65 15.67
C HIS A 691 -13.65 8.23 14.85
N VAL A 692 -13.94 8.95 13.76
CA VAL A 692 -14.91 8.50 12.76
C VAL A 692 -14.19 7.56 11.79
N LEU A 693 -14.63 6.30 11.76
CA LEU A 693 -13.94 5.20 11.10
C LEU A 693 -14.70 4.71 9.85
N LEU A 694 -14.00 4.55 8.72
CA LEU A 694 -14.53 3.83 7.56
C LEU A 694 -14.40 2.31 7.74
N SER A 695 -15.48 1.55 7.53
CA SER A 695 -15.45 0.09 7.65
C SER A 695 -14.53 -0.55 6.59
N SER A 696 -14.01 -1.76 6.86
CA SER A 696 -13.26 -2.55 5.86
C SER A 696 -14.12 -3.04 4.69
N SER A 697 -15.44 -2.94 4.80
CA SER A 697 -16.41 -3.17 3.72
C SER A 697 -16.60 -1.97 2.80
N PHE A 698 -16.15 -0.77 3.19
CA PHE A 698 -16.30 0.43 2.38
C PHE A 698 -15.24 0.48 1.28
N VAL A 699 -15.67 0.25 0.03
CA VAL A 699 -14.78 0.16 -1.15
C VAL A 699 -13.97 1.45 -1.32
N GLY A 700 -12.66 1.30 -1.54
CA GLY A 700 -11.73 2.42 -1.66
C GLY A 700 -11.29 3.04 -0.33
N GLY A 701 -11.90 2.66 0.81
CA GLY A 701 -11.46 3.11 2.12
C GLY A 701 -10.07 2.55 2.53
N PRO A 702 -9.36 3.21 3.47
CA PRO A 702 -8.00 2.78 3.86
C PRO A 702 -7.95 1.33 4.36
N ARG A 703 -8.91 0.94 5.22
CA ARG A 703 -9.00 -0.43 5.73
C ARG A 703 -9.37 -1.44 4.64
N TYR A 704 -10.24 -1.06 3.71
CA TYR A 704 -10.58 -1.92 2.56
C TYR A 704 -9.34 -2.23 1.72
N LEU A 705 -8.54 -1.22 1.38
CA LEU A 705 -7.33 -1.39 0.57
C LEU A 705 -6.25 -2.20 1.31
N MET A 706 -6.05 -1.94 2.60
CA MET A 706 -5.13 -2.72 3.45
C MET A 706 -5.55 -4.19 3.52
N GLU A 707 -6.85 -4.46 3.63
CA GLU A 707 -7.39 -5.82 3.65
C GLU A 707 -7.18 -6.54 2.31
N ARG A 708 -7.37 -5.84 1.18
CA ARG A 708 -7.06 -6.39 -0.14
C ARG A 708 -5.57 -6.67 -0.33
N LEU A 709 -4.69 -5.84 0.24
CA LEU A 709 -3.24 -6.06 0.28
C LEU A 709 -2.87 -7.33 1.02
N GLN A 710 -3.39 -7.49 2.23
CA GLN A 710 -3.10 -8.66 3.04
C GLN A 710 -3.69 -9.94 2.41
N ASP A 711 -4.88 -9.86 1.81
CA ASP A 711 -5.48 -10.97 1.07
C ASP A 711 -4.58 -11.38 -0.13
N ALA A 712 -4.06 -10.41 -0.91
CA ALA A 712 -3.14 -10.69 -2.03
C ALA A 712 -1.83 -11.35 -1.57
N MET A 713 -1.24 -10.86 -0.48
CA MET A 713 -0.04 -11.47 0.12
C MET A 713 -0.28 -12.89 0.61
N THR A 714 -1.51 -13.23 0.97
CA THR A 714 -1.87 -14.60 1.40
C THR A 714 -1.77 -15.57 0.23
N TYR A 715 -2.11 -15.16 -1.00
CA TYR A 715 -1.90 -15.98 -2.19
C TYR A 715 -0.42 -16.17 -2.50
N VAL A 716 0.39 -15.12 -2.35
CA VAL A 716 1.85 -15.21 -2.54
C VAL A 716 2.45 -16.21 -1.54
N HIS A 717 2.05 -16.13 -0.27
CA HIS A 717 2.53 -17.07 0.75
C HIS A 717 2.10 -18.51 0.45
N LYS A 718 0.89 -18.73 -0.07
CA LYS A 718 0.37 -20.07 -0.33
C LYS A 718 0.83 -20.69 -1.65
N PHE A 719 0.96 -19.88 -2.70
CA PHE A 719 1.19 -20.34 -4.07
C PHE A 719 2.53 -19.87 -4.64
N GLY A 720 3.34 -19.12 -3.89
CA GLY A 720 4.61 -18.55 -4.34
C GLY A 720 4.43 -17.33 -5.24
N LYS A 721 5.41 -17.05 -6.12
CA LYS A 721 5.29 -15.98 -7.12
C LYS A 721 4.09 -16.22 -8.04
N PRO A 722 3.42 -15.17 -8.56
CA PRO A 722 2.49 -15.32 -9.67
C PRO A 722 3.22 -15.81 -10.93
N ASP A 723 2.46 -16.27 -11.91
CA ASP A 723 2.98 -16.69 -13.21
C ASP A 723 2.85 -15.59 -14.26
N LEU A 724 1.69 -14.93 -14.31
CA LEU A 724 1.40 -13.87 -15.29
C LEU A 724 0.90 -12.59 -14.60
N PHE A 725 1.39 -11.46 -15.08
CA PHE A 725 0.84 -10.14 -14.84
C PHE A 725 0.28 -9.59 -16.16
N VAL A 726 -1.02 -9.32 -16.20
CA VAL A 726 -1.71 -8.87 -17.42
C VAL A 726 -2.41 -7.56 -17.15
N THR A 727 -2.26 -6.60 -18.04
CA THR A 727 -3.04 -5.36 -17.99
C THR A 727 -3.77 -5.14 -19.30
N ALA A 728 -5.02 -4.69 -19.24
CA ALA A 728 -5.82 -4.41 -20.43
C ALA A 728 -6.55 -3.08 -20.28
N THR A 729 -6.46 -2.22 -21.29
CA THR A 729 -7.21 -0.96 -21.38
C THR A 729 -8.35 -1.10 -22.37
N CYS A 730 -9.52 -0.59 -22.03
CA CYS A 730 -10.69 -0.62 -22.90
C CYS A 730 -10.38 -0.02 -24.28
N ASN A 731 -10.83 -0.69 -25.36
CA ASN A 731 -10.80 -0.10 -26.70
C ASN A 731 -12.16 0.57 -26.99
N PRO A 732 -12.23 1.92 -27.09
CA PRO A 732 -13.48 2.61 -27.37
C PRO A 732 -14.03 2.35 -28.77
N LYS A 733 -13.23 1.75 -29.67
CA LYS A 733 -13.62 1.41 -31.05
C LYS A 733 -14.16 -0.01 -31.18
N TRP A 734 -14.34 -0.75 -30.07
CA TRP A 734 -14.94 -2.09 -30.16
C TRP A 734 -16.30 -2.05 -30.86
N PRO A 735 -16.61 -3.01 -31.74
CA PRO A 735 -17.88 -3.04 -32.47
C PRO A 735 -19.10 -2.98 -31.54
N GLU A 736 -19.03 -3.63 -30.37
CA GLU A 736 -20.12 -3.63 -29.39
C GLU A 736 -20.39 -2.25 -28.78
N ILE A 737 -19.37 -1.37 -28.73
CA ILE A 737 -19.54 0.03 -28.30
C ILE A 737 -20.09 0.84 -29.47
N SER A 738 -19.40 0.80 -30.62
CA SER A 738 -19.74 1.60 -31.79
C SER A 738 -21.17 1.34 -32.28
N ALA A 739 -21.65 0.09 -32.22
CA ALA A 739 -23.01 -0.30 -32.61
C ALA A 739 -24.10 0.28 -31.69
N GLN A 740 -23.76 0.74 -30.49
CA GLN A 740 -24.70 1.29 -29.51
C GLN A 740 -24.60 2.82 -29.37
N LEU A 741 -23.73 3.46 -30.16
CA LEU A 741 -23.62 4.92 -30.22
C LEU A 741 -24.71 5.48 -31.13
N LEU A 742 -25.40 6.51 -30.64
CA LEU A 742 -26.39 7.26 -31.42
C LEU A 742 -25.66 8.20 -32.41
N PRO A 743 -26.33 8.70 -33.46
CA PRO A 743 -25.73 9.61 -34.43
C PRO A 743 -25.00 10.80 -33.77
N GLY A 744 -23.72 10.97 -34.13
CA GLY A 744 -22.85 12.04 -33.60
C GLY A 744 -22.35 11.82 -32.17
N GLN A 745 -22.63 10.69 -31.53
CA GLN A 745 -22.03 10.34 -30.24
C GLN A 745 -20.64 9.73 -30.39
N ARG A 746 -19.82 9.93 -29.37
CA ARG A 746 -18.51 9.26 -29.20
C ARG A 746 -18.60 8.30 -28.02
N ALA A 747 -17.67 7.35 -27.93
CA ALA A 747 -17.65 6.37 -26.82
C ALA A 747 -17.63 7.04 -25.43
N GLU A 748 -16.96 8.19 -25.31
CA GLU A 748 -16.95 8.99 -24.08
C GLU A 748 -18.33 9.52 -23.67
N ASP A 749 -19.25 9.76 -24.61
CA ASP A 749 -20.62 10.22 -24.33
C ASP A 749 -21.50 9.11 -23.73
N ARG A 750 -21.09 7.84 -23.87
CA ARG A 750 -21.83 6.65 -23.43
C ARG A 750 -21.01 5.78 -22.47
N PRO A 751 -20.63 6.31 -21.30
CA PRO A 751 -19.85 5.57 -20.31
C PRO A 751 -20.61 4.34 -19.76
N ASP A 752 -21.94 4.34 -19.83
CA ASP A 752 -22.81 3.20 -19.52
C ASP A 752 -22.51 1.99 -20.41
N ILE A 753 -22.34 2.22 -21.72
CA ILE A 753 -22.01 1.18 -22.70
C ILE A 753 -20.56 0.74 -22.56
N VAL A 754 -19.63 1.70 -22.48
CA VAL A 754 -18.19 1.41 -22.39
C VAL A 754 -17.88 0.56 -21.16
N SER A 755 -18.44 0.90 -20.00
CA SER A 755 -18.20 0.12 -18.77
C SER A 755 -18.83 -1.27 -18.81
N ARG A 756 -20.04 -1.41 -19.36
CA ARG A 756 -20.72 -2.73 -19.51
C ARG A 756 -19.96 -3.65 -20.47
N VAL A 757 -19.51 -3.13 -21.62
CA VAL A 757 -18.70 -3.89 -22.59
C VAL A 757 -17.35 -4.27 -21.98
N PHE A 758 -16.69 -3.34 -21.28
CA PHE A 758 -15.41 -3.62 -20.63
C PHE A 758 -15.51 -4.70 -19.54
N GLU A 759 -16.56 -4.66 -18.72
CA GLU A 759 -16.82 -5.70 -17.70
C GLU A 759 -16.95 -7.10 -18.34
N MET A 760 -17.69 -7.22 -19.46
CA MET A 760 -17.81 -8.47 -20.19
C MET A 760 -16.48 -8.92 -20.80
N LYS A 761 -15.75 -8.00 -21.45
CA LYS A 761 -14.43 -8.29 -22.07
C LYS A 761 -13.39 -8.67 -21.02
N SER A 762 -13.40 -8.03 -19.86
CA SER A 762 -12.52 -8.34 -18.72
C SER A 762 -12.75 -9.76 -18.19
N LYS A 763 -14.02 -10.16 -18.00
CA LYS A 763 -14.38 -11.54 -17.61
C LYS A 763 -13.99 -12.56 -18.68
N ALA A 764 -14.23 -12.24 -19.94
CA ALA A 764 -13.83 -13.09 -21.06
C ALA A 764 -12.31 -13.24 -21.15
N LEU A 765 -11.56 -12.16 -20.92
CA LEU A 765 -10.09 -12.17 -20.91
C LEU A 765 -9.58 -13.09 -19.80
N LEU A 766 -10.09 -12.98 -18.58
CA LEU A 766 -9.74 -13.90 -17.48
C LEU A 766 -10.05 -15.36 -17.82
N ALA A 767 -11.20 -15.63 -18.44
CA ALA A 767 -11.55 -16.97 -18.90
C ALA A 767 -10.59 -17.50 -19.98
N GLN A 768 -10.09 -16.65 -20.88
CA GLN A 768 -9.11 -17.05 -21.90
C GLN A 768 -7.72 -17.27 -21.32
N LEU A 769 -7.29 -16.44 -20.34
CA LEU A 769 -6.03 -16.64 -19.64
C LEU A 769 -5.97 -18.03 -18.99
N THR A 770 -7.07 -18.45 -18.35
CA THR A 770 -7.16 -19.75 -17.68
C THR A 770 -7.40 -20.92 -18.63
N LYS A 771 -8.07 -20.68 -19.76
CA LYS A 771 -8.24 -21.70 -20.79
C LYS A 771 -6.94 -21.99 -21.53
N ARG A 772 -6.14 -20.96 -21.82
CA ARG A 772 -4.99 -21.06 -22.75
C ARG A 772 -3.69 -21.45 -22.07
N TYR A 773 -3.39 -20.87 -20.90
CA TYR A 773 -2.06 -21.01 -20.30
C TYR A 773 -1.99 -22.05 -19.18
N GLY A 774 -3.14 -22.38 -18.57
CA GLY A 774 -3.27 -23.38 -17.52
C GLY A 774 -4.43 -23.05 -16.58
N LYS A 775 -4.84 -24.05 -15.80
CA LYS A 775 -5.93 -23.89 -14.83
C LYS A 775 -5.52 -22.94 -13.70
N GLU A 776 -6.38 -21.99 -13.35
CA GLU A 776 -6.16 -21.07 -12.23
C GLU A 776 -6.08 -21.81 -10.89
N ALA A 777 -5.00 -21.56 -10.15
CA ALA A 777 -4.88 -21.84 -8.73
C ALA A 777 -5.39 -20.65 -7.89
N ALA A 778 -5.03 -19.44 -8.31
CA ALA A 778 -5.49 -18.19 -7.73
C ALA A 778 -5.40 -17.04 -8.73
N HIS A 779 -6.21 -16.00 -8.55
CA HIS A 779 -6.03 -14.73 -9.21
C HIS A 779 -6.41 -13.55 -8.31
N VAL A 780 -5.81 -12.41 -8.61
CA VAL A 780 -6.25 -11.12 -8.10
C VAL A 780 -6.44 -10.19 -9.29
N CYS A 781 -7.57 -9.50 -9.32
CA CYS A 781 -7.95 -8.55 -10.34
C CYS A 781 -8.22 -7.20 -9.68
N SER A 782 -7.72 -6.13 -10.28
CA SER A 782 -7.98 -4.76 -9.84
C SER A 782 -8.31 -3.87 -11.03
N LEU A 783 -9.43 -3.17 -10.93
CA LEU A 783 -9.91 -2.20 -11.90
C LEU A 783 -9.42 -0.80 -11.51
N GLU A 784 -8.64 -0.18 -12.39
CA GLU A 784 -8.11 1.18 -12.26
C GLU A 784 -8.77 2.09 -13.31
N TYR A 785 -9.21 3.26 -12.88
CA TYR A 785 -9.66 4.32 -13.79
C TYR A 785 -8.52 5.29 -13.94
N GLN A 786 -7.70 5.08 -14.98
CA GLN A 786 -6.61 6.00 -15.28
C GLN A 786 -7.19 7.41 -15.49
N LYS A 787 -6.47 8.48 -15.11
CA LYS A 787 -6.81 9.92 -15.27
C LYS A 787 -7.28 10.36 -16.67
N ARG A 788 -7.26 9.45 -17.64
CA ARG A 788 -7.60 9.59 -19.06
C ARG A 788 -9.00 9.02 -19.42
N GLY A 789 -9.70 8.40 -18.47
CA GLY A 789 -11.14 8.13 -18.55
C GLY A 789 -11.58 6.78 -19.13
N LEU A 790 -10.67 5.93 -19.63
CA LEU A 790 -11.02 4.56 -20.05
C LEU A 790 -10.78 3.55 -18.92
N PRO A 791 -11.67 2.55 -18.74
CA PRO A 791 -11.43 1.48 -17.80
C PRO A 791 -10.14 0.71 -18.12
N HIS A 792 -9.38 0.36 -17.09
CA HIS A 792 -8.14 -0.39 -17.19
C HIS A 792 -8.10 -1.45 -16.09
N VAL A 793 -7.74 -2.69 -16.44
CA VAL A 793 -7.73 -3.81 -15.48
C VAL A 793 -6.32 -4.37 -15.36
N HIS A 794 -5.97 -4.79 -14.15
CA HIS A 794 -4.75 -5.50 -13.78
C HIS A 794 -5.11 -6.89 -13.27
N PHE A 795 -4.51 -7.93 -13.83
CA PHE A 795 -4.62 -9.31 -13.39
C PHE A 795 -3.27 -9.83 -12.89
N LEU A 796 -3.30 -10.50 -11.75
CA LEU A 796 -2.28 -11.44 -11.29
C LEU A 796 -2.85 -12.85 -11.33
N LEU A 797 -2.14 -13.76 -11.99
CA LEU A 797 -2.57 -15.14 -12.15
C LEU A 797 -1.53 -16.12 -11.60
N TRP A 798 -1.98 -17.08 -10.81
CA TRP A 798 -1.25 -18.28 -10.41
C TRP A 798 -1.88 -19.49 -11.07
N LEU A 799 -1.07 -20.28 -11.74
CA LEU A 799 -1.49 -21.52 -12.38
C LEU A 799 -1.31 -22.71 -11.42
N MET A 800 -2.10 -23.77 -11.64
CA MET A 800 -2.00 -25.01 -10.86
C MET A 800 -0.59 -25.62 -10.91
N SER A 801 -0.23 -26.33 -9.83
CA SER A 801 1.04 -27.06 -9.76
C SER A 801 1.20 -28.01 -10.95
N GLY A 802 2.38 -28.02 -11.58
CA GLY A 802 2.64 -28.74 -12.84
C GLY A 802 2.26 -28.01 -14.13
N GLN A 803 1.58 -26.86 -14.05
CA GLN A 803 1.24 -26.00 -15.20
C GLN A 803 1.85 -24.60 -15.11
N ARG A 804 2.77 -24.40 -14.17
CA ARG A 804 3.49 -23.14 -13.92
C ARG A 804 4.25 -22.72 -15.17
N VAL A 805 4.44 -21.41 -15.35
CA VAL A 805 5.18 -20.88 -16.50
C VAL A 805 6.67 -21.04 -16.25
N THR A 806 7.33 -21.80 -17.11
CA THR A 806 8.78 -22.07 -17.12
C THR A 806 9.46 -21.28 -18.25
N PRO A 807 10.80 -21.04 -18.18
CA PRO A 807 11.51 -20.21 -19.15
C PRO A 807 11.36 -20.64 -20.62
N ASP A 808 11.28 -21.93 -20.89
CA ASP A 808 11.04 -22.52 -22.21
C ASP A 808 9.70 -22.11 -22.83
N ARG A 809 8.71 -21.72 -22.00
CA ARG A 809 7.37 -21.31 -22.44
C ARG A 809 7.20 -19.79 -22.56
N TYR A 810 8.24 -18.99 -22.31
CA TYR A 810 8.09 -17.53 -22.30
C TYR A 810 7.67 -16.99 -23.67
N ASP A 811 8.37 -17.40 -24.73
CA ASP A 811 8.12 -16.94 -26.10
C ASP A 811 6.84 -17.54 -26.72
N ASP A 812 6.32 -18.63 -26.13
CA ASP A 812 5.00 -19.18 -26.47
C ASP A 812 3.86 -18.28 -26.02
N ILE A 813 4.08 -17.54 -24.93
CA ILE A 813 3.05 -16.74 -24.25
C ILE A 813 3.18 -15.26 -24.65
N VAL A 814 4.40 -14.72 -24.61
CA VAL A 814 4.68 -13.30 -24.74
C VAL A 814 5.59 -13.03 -25.93
N SER A 815 5.24 -12.02 -26.73
CA SER A 815 6.09 -11.44 -27.76
C SER A 815 6.32 -9.96 -27.44
N ALA A 816 7.51 -9.48 -27.79
CA ALA A 816 7.86 -8.07 -27.75
C ALA A 816 8.32 -7.58 -29.13
N GLU A 817 7.81 -8.20 -30.19
CA GLU A 817 8.23 -7.95 -31.57
C GLU A 817 7.04 -7.50 -32.44
N ILE A 818 7.36 -6.70 -33.45
CA ILE A 818 6.45 -6.34 -34.54
C ILE A 818 6.29 -7.58 -35.44
N PRO A 819 5.05 -8.03 -35.70
CA PRO A 819 4.77 -9.16 -36.57
C PRO A 819 5.20 -8.91 -38.02
N ASP A 820 5.22 -9.97 -38.81
CA ASP A 820 5.41 -9.85 -40.24
C ASP A 820 4.20 -9.19 -40.91
N PRO A 821 4.36 -8.07 -41.63
CA PRO A 821 3.25 -7.38 -42.27
C PRO A 821 2.62 -8.17 -43.43
N GLU A 822 3.34 -9.10 -44.06
CA GLU A 822 2.83 -9.92 -45.17
C GLU A 822 2.20 -11.21 -44.65
N GLN A 823 2.83 -11.88 -43.67
CA GLN A 823 2.34 -13.16 -43.16
C GLN A 823 1.27 -13.01 -42.06
N GLN A 824 1.31 -11.92 -41.28
CA GLN A 824 0.38 -11.66 -40.17
C GLN A 824 -0.13 -10.21 -40.21
N PRO A 825 -0.80 -9.79 -41.29
CA PRO A 825 -1.19 -8.40 -41.51
C PRO A 825 -2.14 -7.87 -40.43
N VAL A 826 -3.06 -8.70 -39.94
CA VAL A 826 -4.02 -8.32 -38.88
C VAL A 826 -3.28 -8.05 -37.57
N LEU A 827 -2.39 -8.97 -37.16
CA LEU A 827 -1.62 -8.79 -35.93
C LEU A 827 -0.66 -7.60 -36.06
N TYR A 828 -0.04 -7.40 -37.22
CA TYR A 828 0.83 -6.24 -37.50
C TYR A 828 0.11 -4.92 -37.24
N GLU A 829 -1.10 -4.74 -37.80
CA GLU A 829 -1.89 -3.52 -37.60
C GLU A 829 -2.36 -3.36 -36.15
N LEU A 830 -2.71 -4.45 -35.46
CA LEU A 830 -3.05 -4.41 -34.03
C LEU A 830 -1.86 -4.00 -33.16
N VAL A 831 -0.66 -4.54 -33.43
CA VAL A 831 0.57 -4.20 -32.71
C VAL A 831 0.92 -2.73 -32.95
N LYS A 832 0.92 -2.29 -34.21
CA LYS A 832 1.12 -0.88 -34.60
C LYS A 832 0.15 0.07 -33.89
N THR A 833 -1.13 -0.32 -33.80
CA THR A 833 -2.19 0.51 -33.21
C THR A 833 -2.12 0.54 -31.69
N HIS A 834 -1.90 -0.61 -31.05
CA HIS A 834 -2.09 -0.77 -29.62
C HIS A 834 -0.80 -0.95 -28.82
N MET A 835 0.21 -1.63 -29.36
CA MET A 835 1.37 -2.13 -28.62
C MET A 835 2.64 -1.29 -28.76
N ILE A 836 2.67 -0.28 -29.62
CA ILE A 836 3.85 0.59 -29.76
C ILE A 836 3.83 1.70 -28.71
N HIS A 837 4.77 1.67 -27.79
CA HIS A 837 5.02 2.75 -26.83
C HIS A 837 5.48 4.02 -27.55
N GLY A 838 4.91 5.18 -27.19
CA GLY A 838 5.36 6.47 -27.70
C GLY A 838 4.67 6.94 -29.00
N PRO A 839 5.18 8.01 -29.61
CA PRO A 839 6.52 8.59 -29.40
C PRO A 839 6.68 9.31 -28.04
N CYS A 840 7.85 9.15 -27.43
CA CYS A 840 8.33 9.84 -26.22
C CYS A 840 9.84 10.09 -26.34
N GLY A 841 10.49 10.61 -25.31
CA GLY A 841 11.91 10.97 -25.36
C GLY A 841 12.11 12.26 -26.14
N LYS A 842 13.18 12.33 -26.93
CA LYS A 842 13.52 13.50 -27.76
C LYS A 842 12.39 13.87 -28.73
N GLU A 843 11.71 12.87 -29.30
CA GLU A 843 10.62 13.06 -30.24
C GLU A 843 9.37 13.69 -29.61
N ASN A 844 9.15 13.45 -28.31
CA ASN A 844 8.02 14.02 -27.57
C ASN A 844 8.34 14.16 -26.07
N PRO A 845 9.07 15.23 -25.68
CA PRO A 845 9.45 15.47 -24.29
C PRO A 845 8.26 15.76 -23.37
N ALA A 846 7.14 16.22 -23.94
CA ALA A 846 5.89 16.50 -23.23
C ALA A 846 5.03 15.24 -23.00
N CYS A 847 5.50 14.05 -23.44
CA CYS A 847 4.75 12.82 -23.23
C CYS A 847 4.60 12.54 -21.73
N PRO A 848 3.41 12.12 -21.23
CA PRO A 848 3.21 11.92 -19.79
C PRO A 848 4.07 10.81 -19.15
N CYS A 849 4.74 9.97 -19.95
CA CYS A 849 5.68 8.99 -19.43
C CYS A 849 7.06 9.56 -19.15
N MET A 850 7.35 10.80 -19.55
CA MET A 850 8.64 11.44 -19.35
C MET A 850 8.77 11.92 -17.90
N GLU A 851 9.80 11.43 -17.20
CA GLU A 851 10.19 11.85 -15.85
C GLU A 851 11.69 12.15 -15.89
N ASN A 852 12.10 13.34 -15.44
CA ASN A 852 13.50 13.79 -15.43
C ASN A 852 14.22 13.69 -16.80
N GLY A 853 13.50 13.89 -17.91
CA GLY A 853 14.07 13.82 -19.25
C GLY A 853 14.20 12.42 -19.85
N GLU A 854 13.85 11.37 -19.10
CA GLU A 854 13.85 9.98 -19.55
C GLU A 854 12.44 9.38 -19.50
N CYS A 855 12.22 8.30 -20.25
CA CYS A 855 10.96 7.58 -20.15
C CYS A 855 10.93 6.77 -18.84
N SER A 856 9.97 7.05 -17.96
CA SER A 856 9.72 6.30 -16.71
C SER A 856 9.46 4.80 -16.90
N LYS A 857 9.18 4.37 -18.13
CA LYS A 857 8.99 2.96 -18.53
C LYS A 857 10.24 2.34 -19.17
N GLY A 858 11.32 3.10 -19.29
CA GLY A 858 12.61 2.68 -19.84
C GLY A 858 12.52 2.32 -21.32
N PHE A 859 11.77 3.10 -22.11
CA PHE A 859 11.75 3.01 -23.57
C PHE A 859 12.67 4.07 -24.18
N PRO A 860 13.36 3.77 -25.31
CA PRO A 860 13.39 2.47 -25.99
C PRO A 860 14.11 1.39 -25.17
N LYS A 861 13.67 0.13 -25.31
CA LYS A 861 14.33 -1.04 -24.70
C LYS A 861 15.58 -1.43 -25.48
N GLU A 862 16.42 -2.28 -24.90
CA GLU A 862 17.56 -2.86 -25.62
C GLU A 862 17.10 -3.97 -26.58
N PHE A 863 17.87 -4.18 -27.66
CA PHE A 863 17.68 -5.34 -28.53
C PHE A 863 18.15 -6.60 -27.82
N GLN A 864 17.47 -7.71 -28.05
CA GLN A 864 17.76 -9.01 -27.45
C GLN A 864 17.50 -10.11 -28.49
N GLN A 865 18.47 -11.00 -28.70
CA GLN A 865 18.32 -12.08 -29.69
C GLN A 865 17.50 -13.27 -29.17
N VAL A 866 17.48 -13.48 -27.85
CA VAL A 866 16.73 -14.51 -27.15
C VAL A 866 16.12 -13.93 -25.88
N THR A 867 15.04 -14.54 -25.39
CA THR A 867 14.46 -14.13 -24.12
C THR A 867 15.32 -14.64 -22.95
N LEU A 868 15.75 -13.74 -22.07
CA LEU A 868 16.60 -14.07 -20.92
C LEU A 868 15.84 -13.87 -19.60
N THR A 869 16.09 -14.75 -18.64
CA THR A 869 15.60 -14.55 -17.27
C THR A 869 16.39 -13.43 -16.61
N SER A 870 15.72 -12.55 -15.87
CA SER A 870 16.35 -11.39 -15.22
C SER A 870 15.93 -11.26 -13.75
N ASP A 871 16.85 -10.72 -12.94
CA ASP A 871 16.65 -10.45 -11.52
C ASP A 871 15.73 -9.25 -11.25
N THR A 872 15.36 -8.50 -12.28
CA THR A 872 14.51 -7.30 -12.19
C THR A 872 13.02 -7.61 -11.96
N GLY A 873 12.63 -8.89 -12.05
CA GLY A 873 11.26 -9.37 -11.78
C GLY A 873 10.53 -9.87 -13.02
N TYR A 874 10.90 -9.39 -14.21
CA TYR A 874 10.33 -9.81 -15.51
C TYR A 874 11.45 -10.26 -16.44
N PRO A 875 11.19 -11.16 -17.41
CA PRO A 875 12.16 -11.53 -18.43
C PRO A 875 12.58 -10.35 -19.32
N LEU A 876 13.80 -10.41 -19.83
CA LEU A 876 14.24 -9.57 -20.94
C LEU A 876 13.80 -10.26 -22.24
N TYR A 877 12.65 -9.87 -22.77
CA TYR A 877 12.11 -10.50 -23.99
C TYR A 877 12.96 -10.23 -25.21
N ARG A 878 12.98 -11.22 -26.11
CA ARG A 878 13.54 -11.09 -27.45
C ARG A 878 12.96 -9.88 -28.20
N ARG A 879 13.86 -9.10 -28.78
CA ARG A 879 13.61 -7.92 -29.62
C ARG A 879 14.67 -7.89 -30.71
N LEU A 880 14.39 -8.46 -31.88
CA LEU A 880 15.35 -8.45 -32.98
C LEU A 880 15.51 -7.04 -33.57
N SER A 881 16.73 -6.66 -33.94
CA SER A 881 17.00 -5.44 -34.68
C SER A 881 16.56 -5.57 -36.14
N PRO A 882 16.33 -4.47 -36.87
CA PRO A 882 16.04 -4.54 -38.30
C PRO A 882 17.10 -5.26 -39.12
N GLU A 883 18.37 -5.12 -38.76
CA GLU A 883 19.51 -5.81 -39.37
C GLU A 883 19.45 -7.34 -39.18
N MET A 884 18.85 -7.79 -38.08
CA MET A 884 18.62 -9.21 -37.77
C MET A 884 17.20 -9.68 -38.16
N GLY A 885 16.55 -8.96 -39.07
CA GLY A 885 15.22 -9.32 -39.60
C GLY A 885 14.03 -8.93 -38.72
N GLY A 886 14.21 -8.04 -37.75
CA GLY A 886 13.11 -7.39 -37.02
C GLY A 886 12.34 -6.39 -37.89
N PHE A 887 11.02 -6.29 -37.70
CA PHE A 887 10.21 -5.35 -38.47
C PHE A 887 10.14 -3.97 -37.84
N THR A 888 9.66 -3.02 -38.64
CA THR A 888 9.40 -1.64 -38.22
C THR A 888 7.98 -1.23 -38.55
N VAL A 889 7.51 -0.22 -37.83
CA VAL A 889 6.23 0.44 -38.06
C VAL A 889 6.46 1.95 -38.14
N ASP A 890 5.76 2.60 -39.05
CA ASP A 890 5.79 4.04 -39.20
C ASP A 890 4.60 4.65 -38.44
N LYS A 891 4.89 5.51 -37.46
CA LYS A 891 3.89 6.19 -36.62
C LYS A 891 3.83 7.68 -36.95
N LEU A 892 2.65 8.17 -37.31
CA LEU A 892 2.46 9.59 -37.58
C LEU A 892 2.36 10.39 -36.27
N PHE A 893 3.23 11.39 -36.11
CA PHE A 893 3.22 12.30 -34.97
C PHE A 893 3.49 13.74 -35.44
N LYS A 894 2.57 14.66 -35.11
CA LYS A 894 2.63 16.08 -35.52
C LYS A 894 2.90 16.26 -37.04
N GLY A 895 2.28 15.42 -37.87
CA GLY A 895 2.45 15.44 -39.34
C GLY A 895 3.76 14.85 -39.85
N ARG A 896 4.64 14.32 -38.98
CA ARG A 896 5.88 13.63 -39.35
C ARG A 896 5.74 12.12 -39.13
N SER A 897 6.26 11.33 -40.06
CA SER A 897 6.33 9.87 -39.89
C SER A 897 7.58 9.52 -39.09
N ILE A 898 7.41 8.86 -37.94
CA ILE A 898 8.49 8.37 -37.08
C ILE A 898 8.55 6.85 -37.23
N ARG A 899 9.68 6.34 -37.72
CA ARG A 899 9.92 4.90 -37.82
C ARG A 899 10.29 4.34 -36.46
N MET A 900 9.56 3.32 -36.02
CA MET A 900 9.75 2.66 -34.72
C MET A 900 10.00 1.16 -34.94
N ASP A 901 10.95 0.62 -34.19
CA ASP A 901 11.36 -0.79 -34.23
C ASP A 901 10.91 -1.57 -32.97
N ASN A 902 11.35 -2.83 -32.86
CA ASN A 902 11.03 -3.72 -31.75
C ASN A 902 11.39 -3.18 -30.36
N ARG A 903 12.25 -2.17 -30.21
CA ARG A 903 12.58 -1.57 -28.91
C ARG A 903 11.41 -0.82 -28.28
N TRP A 904 10.41 -0.48 -29.09
CA TRP A 904 9.24 0.30 -28.68
C TRP A 904 8.01 -0.55 -28.39
N VAL A 905 8.08 -1.86 -28.60
CA VAL A 905 6.94 -2.76 -28.42
C VAL A 905 6.70 -3.04 -26.93
N VAL A 906 5.49 -2.81 -26.46
CA VAL A 906 5.00 -3.26 -25.15
C VAL A 906 4.76 -4.77 -25.22
N PRO A 907 5.31 -5.58 -24.28
CA PRO A 907 5.14 -7.04 -24.29
C PRO A 907 3.66 -7.46 -24.32
N TYR A 908 3.30 -8.38 -25.20
CA TYR A 908 1.91 -8.76 -25.44
C TYR A 908 1.80 -10.24 -25.77
N SER A 909 0.59 -10.79 -25.64
CA SER A 909 0.32 -12.11 -26.21
C SER A 909 -0.35 -11.97 -27.57
N PRO A 910 0.24 -12.49 -28.66
CA PRO A 910 -0.33 -12.41 -30.01
C PRO A 910 -1.78 -12.86 -30.08
N ASP A 911 -2.06 -13.99 -29.43
CA ASP A 911 -3.38 -14.62 -29.47
C ASP A 911 -4.46 -13.81 -28.74
N LEU A 912 -4.11 -13.27 -27.57
CA LEU A 912 -5.02 -12.41 -26.83
C LEU A 912 -5.22 -11.06 -27.54
N LEU A 913 -4.17 -10.54 -28.17
CA LEU A 913 -4.27 -9.29 -28.92
C LEU A 913 -5.19 -9.44 -30.13
N LEU A 914 -5.09 -10.53 -30.90
CA LEU A 914 -6.02 -10.86 -31.98
C LEU A 914 -7.46 -10.96 -31.48
N GLN A 915 -7.65 -11.60 -30.33
CA GLN A 915 -8.98 -11.84 -29.79
C GLN A 915 -9.62 -10.58 -29.19
N PHE A 916 -8.86 -9.73 -28.49
CA PHE A 916 -9.42 -8.59 -27.75
C PHE A 916 -9.18 -7.23 -28.41
N ALA A 917 -8.25 -7.13 -29.36
CA ALA A 917 -7.96 -5.91 -30.14
C ALA A 917 -7.93 -4.64 -29.27
N CYS A 918 -7.10 -4.65 -28.23
CA CYS A 918 -6.98 -3.54 -27.28
C CYS A 918 -5.55 -3.39 -26.79
N HIS A 919 -5.26 -2.32 -26.03
CA HIS A 919 -3.97 -2.21 -25.37
C HIS A 919 -3.87 -3.26 -24.24
N LEU A 920 -3.18 -4.37 -24.51
CA LEU A 920 -3.02 -5.54 -23.65
C LEU A 920 -1.52 -5.83 -23.40
N ASN A 921 -1.03 -5.50 -22.21
CA ASN A 921 0.34 -5.85 -21.80
C ASN A 921 0.32 -7.18 -21.05
N VAL A 922 1.17 -8.13 -21.44
CA VAL A 922 1.32 -9.43 -20.78
C VAL A 922 2.77 -9.60 -20.38
N GLU A 923 2.99 -9.84 -19.10
CA GLU A 923 4.30 -9.97 -18.49
C GLU A 923 4.39 -11.31 -17.74
N VAL A 924 5.47 -12.06 -17.93
CA VAL A 924 5.77 -13.24 -17.12
C VAL A 924 6.45 -12.81 -15.82
N CYS A 925 5.96 -13.29 -14.69
CA CYS A 925 6.57 -13.00 -13.39
C CYS A 925 7.72 -13.99 -13.12
N ALA A 926 8.95 -13.59 -13.42
CA ALA A 926 10.13 -14.47 -13.31
C ALA A 926 10.56 -14.72 -11.86
N THR A 927 10.49 -13.71 -10.99
CA THR A 927 10.97 -13.81 -9.58
C THR A 927 9.95 -13.28 -8.58
N VAL A 928 10.15 -13.56 -7.28
CA VAL A 928 9.31 -12.98 -6.20
C VAL A 928 9.46 -11.47 -6.07
N LYS A 929 10.53 -10.86 -6.61
CA LYS A 929 10.70 -9.39 -6.61
C LYS A 929 9.60 -8.69 -7.42
N SER A 930 9.06 -9.37 -8.45
CA SER A 930 7.90 -8.89 -9.22
C SER A 930 6.67 -8.71 -8.33
N VAL A 931 6.50 -9.51 -7.27
CA VAL A 931 5.33 -9.45 -6.38
C VAL A 931 5.17 -8.07 -5.75
N LYS A 932 6.25 -7.46 -5.25
CA LYS A 932 6.19 -6.14 -4.60
C LYS A 932 5.79 -5.05 -5.59
N TYR A 933 6.32 -5.12 -6.81
CA TYR A 933 6.02 -4.16 -7.87
C TYR A 933 4.60 -4.36 -8.37
N VAL A 934 4.15 -5.60 -8.56
CA VAL A 934 2.83 -5.90 -9.12
C VAL A 934 1.70 -5.63 -8.10
N ILE A 935 1.88 -5.98 -6.83
CA ILE A 935 0.90 -5.70 -5.77
C ILE A 935 0.72 -4.18 -5.56
N LYS A 936 1.78 -3.38 -5.76
CA LYS A 936 1.69 -1.91 -5.76
C LYS A 936 0.70 -1.41 -6.82
N TYR A 937 0.68 -1.99 -8.02
CA TYR A 937 -0.26 -1.59 -9.07
C TYR A 937 -1.66 -2.15 -8.85
N LEU A 938 -1.79 -3.36 -8.31
CA LEU A 938 -3.11 -3.91 -7.97
C LEU A 938 -3.85 -3.13 -6.88
N LEU A 939 -3.14 -2.42 -6.00
CA LEU A 939 -3.73 -1.83 -4.79
C LEU A 939 -3.37 -0.36 -4.60
N LYS A 940 -2.91 0.27 -5.68
CA LYS A 940 -2.56 1.69 -5.75
C LYS A 940 -3.68 2.62 -5.25
N GLY A 941 -4.92 2.11 -5.19
CA GLY A 941 -6.11 2.88 -4.85
C GLY A 941 -6.53 3.77 -6.01
N GLY A 942 -7.69 4.43 -5.88
CA GLY A 942 -8.06 5.51 -6.79
C GLY A 942 -7.09 6.68 -6.68
N ASP A 943 -7.05 7.54 -7.69
CA ASP A 943 -6.24 8.75 -7.63
C ASP A 943 -6.66 9.61 -6.45
N MET A 944 -5.69 9.94 -5.59
CA MET A 944 -5.87 10.81 -4.44
C MET A 944 -5.15 12.14 -4.64
N ALA A 945 -5.77 13.24 -4.25
CA ALA A 945 -5.13 14.54 -4.13
C ALA A 945 -4.28 14.58 -2.85
N THR A 946 -2.99 14.90 -2.98
CA THR A 946 -2.13 15.17 -1.82
C THR A 946 -2.43 16.59 -1.33
N PHE A 947 -3.06 16.72 -0.15
CA PHE A 947 -3.16 18.01 0.53
C PHE A 947 -2.21 18.02 1.73
N LYS A 948 -1.35 19.03 1.80
CA LYS A 948 -0.81 19.49 3.09
C LYS A 948 -1.96 20.19 3.80
N VAL A 949 -2.38 19.68 4.96
CA VAL A 949 -3.20 20.47 5.87
C VAL A 949 -2.26 21.50 6.50
N ASP A 950 -2.11 22.66 5.85
CA ASP A 950 -1.67 23.83 6.59
C ASP A 950 -2.80 24.16 7.55
N ALA A 951 -2.55 24.01 8.85
CA ALA A 951 -3.42 24.51 9.88
C ALA A 951 -3.43 26.05 9.76
N ASN A 952 -4.24 26.59 8.85
CA ASN A 952 -4.32 28.02 8.63
C ASN A 952 -5.06 28.68 9.78
N ARG A 953 -4.29 29.49 10.52
CA ARG A 953 -4.64 30.88 10.84
C ARG A 953 -5.66 31.40 9.82
N ASN A 954 -6.92 31.53 10.21
CA ASN A 954 -7.96 32.42 9.66
C ASN A 954 -9.36 31.92 10.04
N SER A 955 -9.64 31.80 11.33
CA SER A 955 -11.00 31.91 11.84
C SER A 955 -11.09 33.18 12.67
N THR A 956 -11.88 34.10 12.17
CA THR A 956 -12.32 35.37 12.74
C THR A 956 -13.16 35.08 14.00
N GLU A 957 -12.53 35.06 15.16
CA GLU A 957 -13.20 35.27 16.45
C GLU A 957 -12.47 36.39 17.22
N PRO A 958 -13.17 37.18 18.05
CA PRO A 958 -12.65 38.44 18.59
C PRO A 958 -11.47 38.21 19.55
N ARG A 959 -10.41 39.00 19.36
CA ARG A 959 -9.22 39.03 20.20
C ARG A 959 -9.53 39.57 21.60
N GLU A 960 -9.32 38.77 22.63
CA GLU A 960 -8.90 39.28 23.93
C GLU A 960 -7.37 39.17 24.06
N GLN A 961 -6.78 40.30 24.45
CA GLN A 961 -5.34 40.52 24.52
C GLN A 961 -4.74 39.81 25.74
N ALA A 962 -3.71 38.98 25.52
CA ALA A 962 -2.69 38.71 26.51
C ALA A 962 -1.33 38.52 25.82
N VAL A 963 -0.38 39.37 26.20
CA VAL A 963 0.99 39.47 25.73
C VAL A 963 1.85 38.44 26.44
N GLY A 964 2.70 37.72 25.70
CA GLY A 964 3.76 36.89 26.27
C GLY A 964 4.23 35.78 25.34
N ASP A 965 5.42 35.96 24.76
CA ASP A 965 6.14 34.94 23.98
C ASP A 965 6.42 33.70 24.84
N GLN A 966 5.61 32.66 24.65
CA GLN A 966 5.93 31.30 25.04
C GLN A 966 5.86 30.42 23.79
N GLN A 967 6.97 29.75 23.49
CA GLN A 967 7.00 28.64 22.54
C GLN A 967 5.92 27.62 22.93
N PRO A 968 5.14 27.09 21.98
CA PRO A 968 4.13 26.10 22.29
C PRO A 968 4.83 24.82 22.77
N THR A 969 4.70 24.57 24.07
CA THR A 969 4.81 23.23 24.64
C THR A 969 3.89 22.30 23.85
N GLN A 970 4.44 21.19 23.36
CA GLN A 970 3.65 20.09 22.77
C GLN A 970 2.83 19.43 23.89
N THR A 971 1.71 20.03 24.25
CA THR A 971 0.58 19.28 24.78
C THR A 971 -0.13 18.63 23.61
N THR A 972 -0.04 17.31 23.53
CA THR A 972 -0.77 16.42 22.63
C THR A 972 -2.27 16.50 22.88
N GLY A 973 -2.91 17.55 22.36
CA GLY A 973 -4.35 17.59 22.15
C GLY A 973 -4.71 16.66 21.00
N ASN A 974 -5.09 15.42 21.33
CA ASN A 974 -5.52 14.39 20.40
C ASN A 974 -6.82 14.82 19.69
N LYS A 975 -6.75 15.60 18.61
CA LYS A 975 -7.94 15.93 17.81
C LYS A 975 -8.52 14.63 17.24
N PRO A 976 -9.85 14.37 17.38
CA PRO A 976 -10.50 13.20 16.80
C PRO A 976 -10.25 13.15 15.28
N ARG A 977 -9.59 12.10 14.80
CA ARG A 977 -9.42 11.84 13.37
C ARG A 977 -10.78 11.49 12.74
N ASP A 978 -11.11 12.11 11.61
CA ASP A 978 -12.33 11.85 10.84
C ASP A 978 -11.96 11.28 9.46
N GLU A 979 -11.97 9.95 9.34
CA GLU A 979 -11.60 9.28 8.09
C GLU A 979 -12.60 9.56 6.95
N ILE A 980 -13.85 9.92 7.26
CA ILE A 980 -14.83 10.31 6.23
C ILE A 980 -14.40 11.64 5.60
N LYS A 981 -13.98 12.62 6.42
CA LYS A 981 -13.47 13.91 5.90
C LYS A 981 -12.20 13.70 5.07
N GLU A 982 -11.26 12.90 5.55
CA GLU A 982 -10.03 12.57 4.81
C GLU A 982 -10.34 11.93 3.46
N TYR A 983 -11.24 10.93 3.45
CA TYR A 983 -11.66 10.24 2.24
C TYR A 983 -12.30 11.17 1.20
N LEU A 984 -13.24 12.01 1.63
CA LEU A 984 -13.90 12.98 0.76
C LEU A 984 -12.92 14.02 0.21
N SER A 985 -11.97 14.48 1.04
CA SER A 985 -11.01 15.50 0.65
C SER A 985 -10.03 15.04 -0.42
N ALA A 986 -9.73 13.73 -0.48
CA ALA A 986 -8.68 13.20 -1.35
C ALA A 986 -9.19 12.67 -2.69
N ARG A 987 -10.49 12.37 -2.87
CA ARG A 987 -10.94 11.51 -3.98
C ARG A 987 -11.23 12.27 -5.29
N TYR A 988 -10.93 11.62 -6.41
CA TYR A 988 -11.44 11.94 -7.74
C TYR A 988 -12.47 10.90 -8.20
N ILE A 989 -13.54 11.33 -8.89
CA ILE A 989 -14.54 10.44 -9.50
C ILE A 989 -14.68 10.80 -10.98
N GLY A 990 -14.53 9.79 -11.85
CA GLY A 990 -14.76 9.92 -13.30
C GLY A 990 -16.02 9.18 -13.79
N PRO A 991 -16.50 9.42 -15.02
CA PRO A 991 -17.77 8.85 -15.50
C PRO A 991 -17.81 7.33 -15.55
N MET A 992 -16.70 6.67 -15.91
CA MET A 992 -16.65 5.20 -15.95
C MET A 992 -16.63 4.58 -14.55
N GLU A 993 -15.93 5.21 -13.61
CA GLU A 993 -15.95 4.80 -12.20
C GLU A 993 -17.35 4.98 -11.59
N ALA A 994 -18.01 6.08 -11.95
CA ALA A 994 -19.38 6.35 -11.55
C ALA A 994 -20.34 5.28 -12.04
N VAL A 995 -20.29 4.92 -13.32
CA VAL A 995 -21.10 3.84 -13.89
C VAL A 995 -20.80 2.51 -13.20
N ASN A 996 -19.53 2.18 -12.96
CA ASN A 996 -19.15 0.97 -12.25
C ASN A 996 -19.77 0.89 -10.85
N THR A 997 -19.77 2.01 -10.13
CA THR A 997 -20.37 2.13 -8.79
C THR A 997 -21.89 2.02 -8.84
N ILE A 998 -22.53 2.70 -9.82
CA ILE A 998 -23.98 2.66 -10.02
C ILE A 998 -24.43 1.23 -10.36
N LEU A 999 -23.75 0.55 -11.28
CA LEU A 999 -24.09 -0.81 -11.73
C LEU A 999 -23.61 -1.91 -10.76
N GLY A 1000 -22.84 -1.56 -9.73
CA GLY A 1000 -22.38 -2.48 -8.70
C GLY A 1000 -21.33 -3.49 -9.19
N PHE A 1001 -20.52 -3.12 -10.19
CA PHE A 1001 -19.42 -3.94 -10.68
C PHE A 1001 -18.25 -3.99 -9.67
N GLU A 1002 -17.58 -5.14 -9.60
CA GLU A 1002 -16.51 -5.36 -8.62
C GLU A 1002 -15.22 -4.66 -9.05
N VAL A 1003 -14.75 -3.68 -8.26
CA VAL A 1003 -13.47 -3.02 -8.50
C VAL A 1003 -12.29 -3.97 -8.23
N HIS A 1004 -12.41 -4.85 -7.24
CA HIS A 1004 -11.38 -5.85 -6.92
C HIS A 1004 -11.99 -7.24 -6.84
N ASN A 1005 -11.61 -8.10 -7.77
CA ASN A 1005 -12.02 -9.50 -7.81
C ASN A 1005 -10.85 -10.39 -7.38
N ARG A 1006 -11.13 -11.50 -6.69
CA ARG A 1006 -10.08 -12.44 -6.26
C ARG A 1006 -10.61 -13.84 -6.13
N PHE A 1007 -9.72 -14.79 -6.34
CA PHE A 1007 -9.98 -16.22 -6.17
C PHE A 1007 -8.70 -16.91 -5.70
N PRO A 1008 -8.81 -17.96 -4.86
CA PRO A 1008 -10.00 -18.42 -4.15
C PRO A 1008 -10.37 -17.51 -2.96
N ALA A 1009 -11.54 -17.70 -2.35
CA ALA A 1009 -11.94 -16.85 -1.22
C ALA A 1009 -10.96 -16.93 -0.03
N VAL A 1010 -10.59 -15.76 0.52
CA VAL A 1010 -9.76 -15.64 1.74
C VAL A 1010 -10.66 -15.52 2.96
N ILE A 1011 -10.58 -16.51 3.85
CA ILE A 1011 -11.29 -16.59 5.12
C ILE A 1011 -10.39 -16.04 6.23
N ARG A 1012 -10.86 -14.99 6.90
CA ARG A 1012 -10.07 -14.27 7.91
C ARG A 1012 -10.31 -14.88 9.28
N LEU A 1013 -9.21 -15.29 9.92
CA LEU A 1013 -9.22 -16.00 11.18
C LEU A 1013 -8.83 -15.05 12.32
N CYS A 1014 -9.71 -14.96 13.32
CA CYS A 1014 -9.50 -14.17 14.52
C CYS A 1014 -8.39 -14.80 15.37
N VAL A 1015 -7.62 -13.95 16.05
CA VAL A 1015 -6.65 -14.34 17.09
C VAL A 1015 -6.82 -13.37 18.24
N HIS A 1016 -6.99 -13.91 19.44
CA HIS A 1016 -7.12 -13.18 20.70
C HIS A 1016 -6.74 -14.11 21.85
N LYS A 1017 -6.45 -13.58 23.04
CA LYS A 1017 -6.28 -14.40 24.25
C LYS A 1017 -7.63 -14.93 24.74
N SER A 1018 -7.61 -15.77 25.76
CA SER A 1018 -8.82 -16.24 26.43
C SER A 1018 -9.67 -15.05 26.85
N GLU A 1019 -10.97 -15.08 26.51
CA GLU A 1019 -11.92 -14.03 26.91
C GLU A 1019 -11.59 -12.61 26.39
N GLU A 1020 -10.61 -12.46 25.50
CA GLU A 1020 -10.27 -11.17 24.88
C GLU A 1020 -10.83 -11.05 23.45
N GLN A 1021 -11.83 -11.86 23.08
CA GLN A 1021 -12.49 -11.69 21.79
C GLN A 1021 -13.11 -10.30 21.68
N LEU A 1022 -12.96 -9.67 20.51
CA LEU A 1022 -13.55 -8.37 20.25
C LEU A 1022 -15.08 -8.49 20.15
N VAL A 1023 -15.78 -7.73 20.98
CA VAL A 1023 -17.24 -7.67 21.03
C VAL A 1023 -17.69 -6.30 20.56
N TYR A 1024 -18.52 -6.27 19.51
CA TYR A 1024 -19.16 -5.05 19.04
C TYR A 1024 -20.50 -4.86 19.73
N PHE A 1025 -20.83 -3.68 20.23
CA PHE A 1025 -22.07 -3.40 20.95
C PHE A 1025 -22.55 -1.96 20.75
N ASN A 1026 -23.77 -1.67 21.20
CA ASN A 1026 -24.28 -0.32 21.39
C ASN A 1026 -24.87 -0.21 22.80
N GLU A 1027 -25.30 0.98 23.22
CA GLU A 1027 -25.75 1.26 24.59
C GLU A 1027 -26.83 0.28 25.07
N GLY A 1028 -27.84 0.02 24.23
CA GLY A 1028 -28.92 -0.91 24.55
C GLY A 1028 -28.52 -2.39 24.53
N THR A 1029 -27.41 -2.77 23.88
CA THR A 1029 -27.00 -4.18 23.73
C THR A 1029 -25.75 -4.56 24.51
N ALA A 1030 -25.04 -3.61 25.11
CA ALA A 1030 -23.76 -3.83 25.82
C ALA A 1030 -23.86 -4.93 26.88
N ARG A 1031 -24.82 -4.79 27.80
CA ARG A 1031 -25.03 -5.76 28.90
C ARG A 1031 -25.44 -7.14 28.39
N ALA A 1032 -26.29 -7.21 27.37
CA ALA A 1032 -26.72 -8.49 26.78
C ALA A 1032 -25.54 -9.22 26.09
N LYS A 1033 -24.71 -8.47 25.35
CA LYS A 1033 -23.54 -9.02 24.66
C LYS A 1033 -22.41 -9.41 25.61
N ALA A 1034 -22.27 -8.72 26.73
CA ALA A 1034 -21.37 -9.12 27.81
C ALA A 1034 -21.87 -10.39 28.51
N ARG A 1035 -23.17 -10.57 28.73
CA ARG A 1035 -23.70 -11.83 29.30
C ARG A 1035 -23.57 -13.04 28.39
N THR A 1036 -23.73 -12.83 27.09
CA THR A 1036 -23.73 -13.93 26.09
C THR A 1036 -22.81 -13.59 24.92
N PRO A 1037 -21.48 -13.73 25.07
CA PRO A 1037 -20.54 -13.42 23.99
C PRO A 1037 -20.73 -14.39 22.83
N LYS A 1038 -20.72 -13.87 21.60
CA LYS A 1038 -20.77 -14.69 20.39
C LYS A 1038 -19.40 -15.30 20.11
N ASP A 1039 -19.38 -16.55 19.66
CA ASP A 1039 -18.14 -17.25 19.30
C ASP A 1039 -17.41 -16.52 18.16
N SER A 1040 -16.11 -16.30 18.31
CA SER A 1040 -15.18 -15.98 17.23
C SER A 1040 -14.85 -17.21 16.37
N THR A 1041 -14.19 -17.02 15.23
CA THR A 1041 -13.67 -18.13 14.42
C THR A 1041 -12.73 -19.04 15.21
N LEU A 1042 -12.02 -18.50 16.21
CA LEU A 1042 -11.07 -19.21 17.06
C LEU A 1042 -11.76 -20.03 18.17
N THR A 1043 -12.70 -19.41 18.89
CA THR A 1043 -13.47 -20.10 19.94
C THR A 1043 -14.35 -21.20 19.35
N ALA A 1044 -14.99 -20.94 18.20
CA ALA A 1044 -15.72 -21.96 17.46
C ALA A 1044 -14.81 -23.09 16.92
N PHE A 1045 -13.56 -22.79 16.55
CA PHE A 1045 -12.60 -23.81 16.14
C PHE A 1045 -12.27 -24.76 17.30
N PHE A 1046 -12.02 -24.24 18.51
CA PHE A 1046 -11.78 -25.10 19.67
C PHE A 1046 -13.01 -25.94 20.05
N LYS A 1047 -14.23 -25.40 19.89
CA LYS A 1047 -15.47 -26.19 20.05
C LYS A 1047 -15.54 -27.30 19.01
N LEU A 1048 -15.22 -27.00 17.75
CA LEU A 1048 -15.20 -27.96 16.65
C LEU A 1048 -14.20 -29.11 16.90
N CYS A 1049 -12.97 -28.82 17.33
CA CYS A 1049 -11.95 -29.83 17.60
C CYS A 1049 -12.34 -30.83 18.72
N ARG A 1050 -13.30 -30.47 19.59
CA ARG A 1050 -13.80 -31.37 20.64
C ARG A 1050 -14.83 -32.37 20.13
N ILE A 1051 -15.53 -32.03 19.06
CA ILE A 1051 -16.66 -32.82 18.52
C ILE A 1051 -16.33 -33.51 17.19
N ASP A 1052 -15.31 -33.03 16.47
CA ASP A 1052 -14.91 -33.52 15.16
C ASP A 1052 -13.43 -33.92 15.17
N GLU A 1053 -13.17 -35.22 15.13
CA GLU A 1053 -11.81 -35.79 15.18
C GLU A 1053 -10.93 -35.32 14.01
N PHE A 1054 -11.52 -35.19 12.81
CA PHE A 1054 -10.81 -34.68 11.65
C PHE A 1054 -10.41 -33.23 11.86
N ALA A 1055 -11.30 -32.38 12.39
CA ALA A 1055 -10.97 -30.99 12.70
C ALA A 1055 -9.83 -30.85 13.71
N GLY A 1056 -9.77 -31.73 14.72
CA GLY A 1056 -8.68 -31.75 15.71
C GLY A 1056 -7.30 -31.99 15.10
N SER A 1057 -7.24 -32.71 13.98
CA SER A 1057 -5.98 -32.98 13.28
C SER A 1057 -5.44 -31.81 12.44
N LEU A 1058 -6.25 -30.76 12.23
CA LEU A 1058 -5.93 -29.64 11.35
C LEU A 1058 -5.24 -28.49 12.12
N LEU A 1059 -4.33 -27.79 11.46
CA LEU A 1059 -3.94 -26.44 11.87
C LEU A 1059 -5.14 -25.51 11.75
N TYR A 1060 -5.18 -24.46 12.57
CA TYR A 1060 -6.26 -23.48 12.51
C TYR A 1060 -6.38 -22.82 11.11
N THR A 1061 -5.26 -22.63 10.42
CA THR A 1061 -5.20 -22.13 9.03
C THR A 1061 -5.64 -23.15 7.97
N GLU A 1062 -5.72 -24.42 8.31
CA GLU A 1062 -6.19 -25.49 7.39
C GLU A 1062 -7.71 -25.67 7.47
N VAL A 1063 -8.34 -25.29 8.59
CA VAL A 1063 -9.78 -25.43 8.83
C VAL A 1063 -10.63 -24.88 7.67
N PRO A 1064 -10.40 -23.67 7.14
CA PRO A 1064 -11.24 -23.14 6.07
C PRO A 1064 -11.20 -23.96 4.78
N SER A 1065 -10.15 -24.75 4.56
CA SER A 1065 -10.05 -25.66 3.41
C SER A 1065 -10.99 -26.88 3.53
N TYR A 1066 -11.53 -27.18 4.70
CA TYR A 1066 -12.41 -28.35 4.93
C TYR A 1066 -13.76 -27.98 5.57
N PHE A 1067 -13.83 -26.81 6.19
CA PHE A 1067 -15.01 -26.29 6.87
C PHE A 1067 -15.38 -24.90 6.33
N VAL A 1068 -16.67 -24.58 6.36
CA VAL A 1068 -17.23 -23.29 5.97
C VAL A 1068 -17.70 -22.57 7.24
N TRP A 1069 -17.27 -21.32 7.39
CA TRP A 1069 -17.69 -20.44 8.47
C TRP A 1069 -19.08 -19.86 8.17
N LEU A 1070 -20.05 -20.14 9.03
CA LEU A 1070 -21.39 -19.53 8.96
C LEU A 1070 -21.46 -18.33 9.90
N SER A 1071 -21.24 -17.13 9.36
CA SER A 1071 -21.15 -15.91 10.18
C SER A 1071 -22.43 -15.58 10.96
N SER A 1072 -23.61 -15.93 10.44
CA SER A 1072 -24.90 -15.74 11.13
C SER A 1072 -25.04 -16.60 12.38
N GLU A 1073 -24.59 -17.86 12.28
CA GLU A 1073 -24.71 -18.89 13.30
C GLU A 1073 -23.47 -18.97 14.19
N ARG A 1074 -22.36 -18.34 13.75
CA ARG A 1074 -21.06 -18.29 14.42
C ARG A 1074 -20.44 -19.67 14.65
N GLU A 1075 -20.61 -20.56 13.67
CA GLU A 1075 -20.11 -21.93 13.73
C GLU A 1075 -19.40 -22.38 12.45
N TRP A 1076 -18.59 -23.43 12.58
CA TRP A 1076 -17.93 -24.13 11.48
C TRP A 1076 -18.74 -25.35 11.07
N ARG A 1077 -19.06 -25.48 9.78
CA ARG A 1077 -19.70 -26.69 9.22
C ARG A 1077 -18.81 -27.36 8.19
N ARG A 1078 -18.87 -28.69 8.07
CA ARG A 1078 -18.17 -29.42 7.01
C ARG A 1078 -18.50 -28.81 5.64
N ALA A 1079 -17.49 -28.63 4.81
CA ALA A 1079 -17.69 -28.22 3.43
C ALA A 1079 -18.53 -29.27 2.70
N LYS A 1080 -19.41 -28.82 1.80
CA LYS A 1080 -20.24 -29.71 0.97
C LYS A 1080 -19.72 -29.84 -0.47
N GLN A 1081 -18.81 -28.95 -0.87
CA GLN A 1081 -18.25 -28.88 -2.22
C GLN A 1081 -16.72 -28.86 -2.13
N GLY A 1082 -16.07 -29.68 -2.95
CA GLY A 1082 -14.62 -29.81 -2.95
C GLY A 1082 -14.15 -31.14 -3.54
N VAL A 1083 -12.85 -31.39 -3.43
CA VAL A 1083 -12.24 -32.68 -3.77
C VAL A 1083 -12.40 -33.60 -2.56
N ARG A 1084 -12.86 -34.84 -2.77
CA ARG A 1084 -12.95 -35.82 -1.67
C ARG A 1084 -11.56 -36.08 -1.09
N VAL A 1085 -11.49 -36.20 0.23
CA VAL A 1085 -10.22 -36.50 0.90
C VAL A 1085 -10.10 -38.01 1.04
N ASP A 1086 -9.03 -38.56 0.48
CA ASP A 1086 -8.76 -40.00 0.56
C ASP A 1086 -8.61 -40.42 2.03
N GLY A 1087 -9.20 -41.56 2.39
CA GLY A 1087 -9.21 -42.07 3.75
C GLY A 1087 -10.19 -41.40 4.72
N HIS A 1088 -10.94 -40.36 4.30
CA HIS A 1088 -11.89 -39.65 5.16
C HIS A 1088 -13.30 -39.52 4.52
N PRO A 1089 -14.19 -40.52 4.71
CA PRO A 1089 -15.54 -40.50 4.16
C PRO A 1089 -16.35 -39.27 4.61
N GLY A 1090 -17.00 -38.60 3.66
CA GLY A 1090 -17.80 -37.40 3.94
C GLY A 1090 -16.99 -36.11 4.13
N VAL A 1091 -15.66 -36.16 4.00
CA VAL A 1091 -14.80 -34.97 4.06
C VAL A 1091 -14.42 -34.53 2.65
N VAL A 1092 -14.59 -33.24 2.38
CA VAL A 1092 -14.18 -32.62 1.12
C VAL A 1092 -13.28 -31.42 1.39
N ARG A 1093 -12.25 -31.28 0.55
CA ARG A 1093 -11.34 -30.14 0.52
C ARG A 1093 -11.84 -29.11 -0.48
N ASN A 1094 -12.30 -27.97 0.02
CA ASN A 1094 -12.66 -26.81 -0.79
C ASN A 1094 -11.39 -26.00 -1.17
N LYS A 1095 -11.58 -24.91 -1.92
CA LYS A 1095 -10.48 -24.06 -2.42
C LYS A 1095 -10.12 -22.89 -1.49
N ASN A 1096 -10.85 -22.66 -0.41
CA ASN A 1096 -10.68 -21.49 0.45
C ASN A 1096 -9.27 -21.44 1.05
N VAL A 1097 -8.83 -20.21 1.31
CA VAL A 1097 -7.52 -19.90 1.88
C VAL A 1097 -7.72 -19.18 3.19
N ALA A 1098 -6.99 -19.57 4.23
CA ALA A 1098 -7.05 -18.88 5.50
C ALA A 1098 -6.05 -17.73 5.57
N ARG A 1099 -6.47 -16.62 6.19
CA ARG A 1099 -5.59 -15.53 6.59
C ARG A 1099 -5.80 -15.22 8.06
N MET A 1100 -4.78 -15.45 8.87
CA MET A 1100 -4.80 -15.09 10.28
C MET A 1100 -4.37 -13.64 10.45
N TYR A 1101 -5.04 -12.87 11.31
CA TYR A 1101 -4.63 -11.47 11.57
C TYR A 1101 -3.18 -11.38 12.06
N THR A 1102 -2.47 -10.34 11.62
CA THR A 1102 -1.09 -10.08 12.02
C THR A 1102 -1.05 -9.63 13.46
N VAL A 1103 -0.17 -10.24 14.25
CA VAL A 1103 0.10 -9.87 15.64
C VAL A 1103 1.56 -9.44 15.74
N SER A 1104 1.82 -8.27 16.31
CA SER A 1104 3.19 -7.79 16.54
C SER A 1104 3.90 -8.69 17.56
N PRO A 1105 5.20 -8.99 17.40
CA PRO A 1105 6.00 -9.62 18.46
C PRO A 1105 5.93 -8.88 19.81
N ARG A 1106 5.67 -7.56 19.77
CA ARG A 1106 5.48 -6.74 20.98
C ARG A 1106 4.19 -7.05 21.74
N ALA A 1107 3.26 -7.81 21.17
CA ALA A 1107 2.01 -8.20 21.82
C ALA A 1107 2.16 -9.41 22.77
N GLY A 1108 3.39 -9.87 23.02
CA GLY A 1108 3.71 -10.89 24.03
C GLY A 1108 2.93 -12.19 23.81
N ASP A 1109 2.17 -12.63 24.80
CA ASP A 1109 1.42 -13.90 24.76
C ASP A 1109 0.53 -14.05 23.52
N LEU A 1110 -0.07 -12.95 23.04
CA LEU A 1110 -0.92 -13.00 21.85
C LEU A 1110 -0.12 -13.40 20.60
N PHE A 1111 1.14 -12.97 20.51
CA PHE A 1111 2.05 -13.39 19.46
C PHE A 1111 2.39 -14.87 19.57
N TYR A 1112 2.67 -15.36 20.78
CA TYR A 1112 2.94 -16.78 21.00
C TYR A 1112 1.71 -17.67 20.71
N VAL A 1113 0.51 -17.24 21.08
CA VAL A 1113 -0.75 -17.94 20.72
C VAL A 1113 -0.88 -18.03 19.20
N ARG A 1114 -0.61 -16.93 18.48
CA ARG A 1114 -0.60 -16.94 17.01
C ARG A 1114 0.41 -17.96 16.47
N MET A 1115 1.62 -18.01 17.02
CA MET A 1115 2.65 -18.96 16.59
C MET A 1115 2.25 -20.42 16.86
N LEU A 1116 1.62 -20.71 17.99
CA LEU A 1116 1.09 -22.05 18.28
C LEU A 1116 0.00 -22.45 17.28
N LEU A 1117 -0.95 -21.56 17.00
CA LEU A 1117 -2.04 -21.82 16.03
C LEU A 1117 -1.54 -22.03 14.59
N LEU A 1118 -0.34 -21.56 14.26
CA LEU A 1118 0.28 -21.73 12.94
C LEU A 1118 1.11 -23.01 12.82
N ASN A 1119 1.62 -23.55 13.92
CA ASN A 1119 2.65 -24.60 13.88
C ASN A 1119 2.27 -25.89 14.62
N VAL A 1120 1.26 -25.88 15.48
CA VAL A 1120 0.90 -27.04 16.31
C VAL A 1120 -0.41 -27.66 15.83
N ARG A 1121 -0.33 -28.90 15.31
CA ARG A 1121 -1.48 -29.79 15.02
C ARG A 1121 -1.75 -30.65 16.23
N ASP A 1122 -3.00 -30.81 16.66
CA ASP A 1122 -3.27 -31.41 17.96
C ASP A 1122 -3.81 -32.86 17.88
N ARG A 1123 -2.95 -33.83 18.22
CA ARG A 1123 -3.37 -35.18 18.66
C ARG A 1123 -3.18 -35.40 20.17
N LEU A 1124 -2.68 -34.41 20.93
CA LEU A 1124 -2.35 -34.54 22.36
C LEU A 1124 -3.38 -33.89 23.30
N ALA A 1125 -4.24 -32.97 22.81
CA ALA A 1125 -5.30 -32.35 23.60
C ALA A 1125 -6.61 -33.15 23.66
N SER A 1126 -6.80 -34.19 22.85
CA SER A 1126 -8.05 -34.95 22.82
C SER A 1126 -8.28 -35.80 24.09
N ARG A 1127 -7.21 -36.16 24.84
CA ARG A 1127 -7.34 -36.92 26.11
C ARG A 1127 -7.22 -36.07 27.38
N ARG A 1128 -6.79 -34.81 27.28
CA ARG A 1128 -6.72 -33.88 28.42
C ARG A 1128 -7.13 -32.48 27.96
N CYS A 1129 -8.42 -32.23 27.81
CA CYS A 1129 -8.95 -30.87 27.80
C CYS A 1129 -8.55 -30.19 29.12
N ARG A 1130 -7.51 -29.36 29.11
CA ARG A 1130 -7.32 -28.32 30.13
C ARG A 1130 -7.73 -26.96 29.54
N PRO A 1131 -8.30 -26.06 30.35
CA PRO A 1131 -8.88 -24.80 29.87
C PRO A 1131 -7.83 -23.90 29.19
N TRP A 1132 -8.31 -22.90 28.44
CA TRP A 1132 -7.52 -21.87 27.73
C TRP A 1132 -6.30 -21.33 28.50
N THR A 1133 -6.38 -21.31 29.83
CA THR A 1133 -5.29 -21.01 30.76
C THR A 1133 -4.03 -21.86 30.57
N ALA A 1134 -4.14 -23.12 30.16
CA ALA A 1134 -2.97 -23.99 29.94
C ALA A 1134 -2.15 -23.60 28.69
N LEU A 1135 -2.79 -23.06 27.65
CA LEU A 1135 -2.10 -22.59 26.43
C LEU A 1135 -1.31 -21.30 26.72
N CYS A 1136 -1.86 -20.40 27.54
CA CYS A 1136 -1.20 -19.15 27.94
C CYS A 1136 -0.11 -19.35 29.02
N ILE A 1137 -0.31 -20.23 30.00
CA ILE A 1137 0.64 -20.45 31.11
C ILE A 1137 1.85 -21.30 30.67
N ARG A 1138 1.72 -22.14 29.63
CA ARG A 1138 2.81 -23.00 29.13
C ARG A 1138 3.42 -22.59 27.79
N ALA A 1139 3.00 -21.50 27.15
CA ALA A 1139 3.58 -21.06 25.88
C ALA A 1139 5.13 -20.92 25.89
N PRO A 1140 5.78 -20.45 26.98
CA PRO A 1140 7.24 -20.45 27.05
C PRO A 1140 7.85 -21.86 27.27
N ARG A 1141 7.11 -22.78 27.92
CA ARG A 1141 7.59 -24.12 28.29
C ARG A 1141 7.38 -25.17 27.18
N LEU A 1142 6.32 -25.04 26.36
CA LEU A 1142 6.05 -25.97 25.25
C LEU A 1142 6.98 -25.75 24.05
N LEU A 1143 7.49 -24.53 23.85
CA LEU A 1143 8.56 -24.25 22.88
C LEU A 1143 9.96 -24.65 23.38
N ALA A 1144 10.11 -24.97 24.66
CA ALA A 1144 11.35 -25.52 25.23
C ALA A 1144 11.41 -27.07 25.18
N TRP A 1145 10.35 -27.74 24.71
CA TRP A 1145 10.24 -29.19 24.72
C TRP A 1145 10.91 -29.97 23.55
N PRO A 1146 11.52 -29.37 22.51
CA PRO A 1146 12.46 -30.13 21.68
C PRO A 1146 13.84 -30.29 22.33
N LEU A 1147 14.14 -29.63 23.47
CA LEU A 1147 15.49 -29.65 24.07
C LEU A 1147 15.62 -30.53 25.32
N ALA A 1148 14.53 -31.07 25.87
CA ALA A 1148 14.57 -31.84 27.13
C ALA A 1148 14.45 -33.37 26.96
N CYS A 1149 14.11 -33.89 25.78
CA CYS A 1149 14.09 -35.35 25.53
C CYS A 1149 15.45 -35.93 25.07
N CYS A 1150 16.49 -35.11 24.90
CA CYS A 1150 17.83 -35.58 24.55
C CYS A 1150 18.79 -35.75 25.74
N SER A 1151 18.35 -35.49 26.99
CA SER A 1151 19.25 -35.55 28.16
C SER A 1151 18.99 -36.70 29.15
N GLU A 1152 18.06 -37.62 28.89
CA GLU A 1152 17.80 -38.79 29.77
C GLU A 1152 18.17 -40.15 29.15
N MET A 1153 18.87 -40.20 28.00
CA MET A 1153 19.37 -41.46 27.41
C MET A 1153 20.90 -41.64 27.48
N ILE A 1154 21.63 -40.84 28.23
CA ILE A 1154 23.07 -41.05 28.46
C ILE A 1154 23.42 -40.74 29.92
N THR A 1155 23.17 -41.70 30.81
CA THR A 1155 24.05 -42.09 31.94
C THR A 1155 23.34 -43.14 32.81
N GLY A 1156 23.85 -44.38 32.79
CA GLY A 1156 23.56 -45.37 33.84
C GLY A 1156 23.16 -46.74 33.33
N GLY A 1157 24.13 -47.54 32.87
CA GLY A 1157 24.00 -48.99 32.94
C GLY A 1157 24.21 -49.46 34.38
N GLY A 1158 23.41 -50.43 34.83
CA GLY A 1158 23.56 -51.05 36.15
C GLY A 1158 22.40 -51.97 36.53
N VAL A 1159 22.58 -53.26 36.16
CA VAL A 1159 21.81 -54.47 36.50
C VAL A 1159 20.47 -54.67 35.80
#